data_AF-A0A6J4KYX0-F1
#
_entry.id   AF-A0A6J4KYX0-F1
#
_cell.length_a   1.000
_cell.length_b   1.000
_cell.length_c   1.000
_cell.angle_alpha   90.00
_cell.angle_beta   90.00
_cell.angle_gamma   90.00
#
_symmetry.space_group_name_H-M   'P 1'
#
loop_
_entity.id
_entity.type
_entity.pdbx_description
1 polymer ?
#
loop_
_entity_poly.entity_id
_entity_poly.type
_entity_poly.pdbx_seq_one_letter_code
_entity_poly.pdbx_strand_id
1 'polypeptide(L)'
;MLVVLDELTGADADLVRDHAADDWRVRLSARSARGVPAGRNAGADEARGRYLTFVCSEDTLPPAALGTLVKTLEDTGSAFAFGQVAEVGRRNVSSVAHPAHESTRVAVALKDHPVAIADTVDENRLYRTDFWRREGLTFPRAATAGPTPAVQAFATGRTFDVLAEDTYRRSGSEAAHPYGWQVSAMAAFDEWLAHQDAVRGLLDDGEVRPDDEVSQAWAAAVCDVDAIPLLDDAERATPTQWDALRACLVPVRAGMTPETWARVRAESRVKVWLAVEGHRDVLEHFAVQRLFERGNRRTRVVDGRVLADFNGLESVQGRGVTVPADVVEMTERESALKVHVHGARWVDGERVQLDLFVRADFVSYRSDDEGAAEEAHAPHELSAYLVEEQGGRRVDLQVESHVDVEAGVVAGHRHQDYAPGATRVTLDASALSLGVDGRATDWVFGFVLTLRGISRTGSLTSLEERGSAGLLGQPAHAPRVVRLGGAERGAVALRADSRRLAVVHVAPPPRIVAEELRSEGRVLTGRLAGPPSGAWLRGTVVAAPAAVPGTTKWAARPNAPRVEAPLQPVGDGLATFVLTVPPGTPRPRSSEPSGNATSAWSLRVLRDGGELPVGFPAGVVGDLAPGAELGEVVAVRSPRGYVELWRPARTLLLDGIDLIGRTGVEPPKVRLRGRWLGSPPHHWRATLRGGRATVQASGSGEGHDVHAPLPLVWDEWGLGETVLPVGPYQVEVADESAGLAVHVVPGEGLVASLLRSELGADVRMTPVHNSRGPAVRLDPPLADDERGAHAQQRLQEWAASVAVGTDDRAVYLQSYTGLSATDSPRAIHEELRRSRPDLTPYWAVASRATTVPEGGVPLLMYSREWHRVLGSATYLVSNIDLDRWFRRKPHQRYLQTFHGFPSKSMGIRFWTAKHFTPRRIELELGRSSRDWTLILTPAPETDRYYREEYAYDGEIESTGYPRDDVLLSPEAATLRGRTRRLLGIAPHQTAVLYAPTWRDDLVTGIRAAELVRHLDLEAASARLGDDFVLLMRGHRFHTRAERTGRSARLVDVTDYPEINDLILASDAAVLDYSSLRFDFALTGRPMLFLVPDLESYTGGVRGFLHPFEESAPGPLLEDADDVVVALQDLSVVTRQYAAAYQQFNATFNRQQDGRSARRVVRRFFG
;
A
#
# COMPACT_ATOMS: atom_id res chain seq x y z
N MET A 1 -1.61 35.22 -1.17
CA MET A 1 -0.88 35.76 -0.01
C MET A 1 -1.17 34.82 1.13
N LEU A 2 -0.16 34.14 1.65
CA LEU A 2 -0.24 33.23 2.79
C LEU A 2 0.07 34.05 4.05
N VAL A 3 -0.87 34.13 4.98
CA VAL A 3 -0.65 34.79 6.27
C VAL A 3 -0.38 33.69 7.29
N VAL A 4 0.81 33.71 7.88
CA VAL A 4 1.19 32.76 8.93
C VAL A 4 1.08 33.48 10.28
N LEU A 5 0.31 32.88 11.18
CA LEU A 5 0.00 33.38 12.51
C LEU A 5 0.20 32.25 13.50
N ASP A 6 1.24 32.34 14.30
CA ASP A 6 1.38 31.52 15.50
C ASP A 6 2.41 32.15 16.44
N GLU A 7 2.41 31.75 17.71
CA GLU A 7 3.53 31.90 18.63
C GLU A 7 4.66 30.94 18.20
N LEU A 8 5.12 31.05 16.95
CA LEU A 8 6.19 30.21 16.41
C LEU A 8 7.44 30.41 17.27
N THR A 9 7.98 29.31 17.80
CA THR A 9 9.21 29.31 18.59
C THR A 9 10.23 28.36 17.96
N GLY A 10 11.52 28.62 18.18
CA GLY A 10 12.59 27.74 17.68
C GLY A 10 12.67 27.64 16.15
N ALA A 11 12.98 26.44 15.66
CA ALA A 11 13.32 26.18 14.26
C ALA A 11 12.18 26.46 13.27
N ASP A 12 10.91 26.26 13.66
CA ASP A 12 9.75 26.52 12.78
C ASP A 12 9.59 28.03 12.48
N ALA A 13 9.89 28.87 13.48
CA ALA A 13 9.88 30.31 13.32
C ALA A 13 10.97 30.79 12.35
N ASP A 14 12.13 30.14 12.37
CA ASP A 14 13.25 30.43 11.47
C ASP A 14 12.92 30.00 10.04
N LEU A 15 12.40 28.77 9.85
CA LEU A 15 11.98 28.24 8.55
C LEU A 15 10.94 29.14 7.87
N VAL A 16 9.90 29.58 8.60
CA VAL A 16 8.88 30.46 8.03
C VAL A 16 9.45 31.86 7.76
N ARG A 17 10.37 32.36 8.59
CA ARG A 17 11.05 33.65 8.33
C ARG A 17 11.89 33.60 7.06
N ASP A 18 12.60 32.50 6.82
CA ASP A 18 13.38 32.29 5.60
C ASP A 18 12.46 32.25 4.36
N HIS A 19 11.37 31.50 4.43
CA HIS A 19 10.37 31.47 3.35
C HIS A 19 9.69 32.84 3.12
N ALA A 20 9.44 33.62 4.18
CA ALA A 20 8.90 34.97 4.06
C ALA A 20 9.90 35.97 3.47
N ALA A 21 11.21 35.75 3.66
CA ALA A 21 12.26 36.53 3.02
C ALA A 21 12.35 36.24 1.51
N ASP A 22 12.16 34.97 1.12
CA ASP A 22 12.30 34.51 -0.27
C ASP A 22 11.01 34.61 -1.10
N ASP A 23 9.83 34.56 -0.48
CA ASP A 23 8.54 34.66 -1.15
C ASP A 23 7.68 35.78 -0.57
N TRP A 24 7.60 36.89 -1.31
CA TRP A 24 6.80 38.07 -0.95
C TRP A 24 5.31 37.78 -0.68
N ARG A 25 4.81 36.61 -1.13
CA ARG A 25 3.42 36.19 -0.89
C ARG A 25 3.23 35.64 0.52
N VAL A 26 4.28 35.26 1.22
CA VAL A 26 4.26 34.77 2.61
C VAL A 26 4.45 35.96 3.54
N ARG A 27 3.53 36.12 4.49
CA ARG A 27 3.54 37.22 5.45
C ARG A 27 3.39 36.67 6.86
N LEU A 28 4.39 36.96 7.69
CA LEU A 28 4.29 36.79 9.13
C LEU A 28 3.53 37.97 9.72
N SER A 29 2.46 37.69 10.46
CA SER A 29 1.72 38.73 11.18
C SER A 29 2.45 39.10 12.48
N ALA A 30 2.40 40.40 12.82
CA ALA A 30 2.90 40.92 14.10
C ALA A 30 1.85 40.84 15.23
N ARG A 31 0.63 40.36 14.95
CA ARG A 31 -0.44 40.23 15.94
C ARG A 31 -0.28 38.91 16.70
N SER A 32 -0.12 38.98 18.02
CA SER A 32 -0.22 37.81 18.90
C SER A 32 -1.68 37.44 19.11
N ALA A 33 -2.07 36.21 18.77
CA ALA A 33 -3.39 35.67 19.04
C ALA A 33 -3.24 34.30 19.70
N ARG A 34 -3.84 34.11 20.89
CA ARG A 34 -3.77 32.82 21.60
C ARG A 34 -4.85 31.89 21.08
N GLY A 35 -4.42 30.73 20.60
CA GLY A 35 -5.29 29.64 20.13
C GLY A 35 -5.66 29.76 18.64
N VAL A 36 -5.85 28.59 18.02
CA VAL A 36 -6.10 28.44 16.58
C VAL A 36 -7.28 29.29 16.06
N PRO A 37 -8.46 29.34 16.72
CA PRO A 37 -9.57 30.18 16.26
C PRO A 37 -9.22 31.68 16.20
N ALA A 38 -8.52 32.20 17.22
CA ALA A 38 -8.11 33.59 17.28
C ALA A 38 -7.04 33.91 16.22
N GLY A 39 -6.10 33.00 16.00
CA GLY A 39 -5.12 33.07 14.91
C GLY A 39 -5.80 33.13 13.54
N ARG A 40 -6.74 32.22 13.25
CA ARG A 40 -7.48 32.21 11.98
C ARG A 40 -8.26 33.50 11.74
N ASN A 41 -8.91 34.04 12.77
CA ASN A 41 -9.61 35.34 12.68
C ASN A 41 -8.64 36.50 12.39
N ALA A 42 -7.52 36.58 13.10
CA ALA A 42 -6.50 37.61 12.84
C ALA A 42 -5.93 37.50 11.41
N GLY A 43 -5.80 36.28 10.90
CA GLY A 43 -5.33 36.00 9.54
C GLY A 43 -6.32 36.43 8.49
N ALA A 44 -7.60 36.14 8.71
CA ALA A 44 -8.68 36.60 7.84
C ALA A 44 -8.76 38.14 7.77
N ASP A 45 -8.53 38.83 8.89
CA ASP A 45 -8.47 40.30 8.94
C ASP A 45 -7.31 40.88 8.13
N GLU A 46 -6.12 40.26 8.21
CA GLU A 46 -4.93 40.72 7.49
C GLU A 46 -4.90 40.33 6.00
N ALA A 47 -5.64 39.29 5.64
CA ALA A 47 -5.68 38.79 4.27
C ALA A 47 -6.18 39.87 3.29
N ARG A 48 -5.48 39.99 2.16
CA ARG A 48 -5.79 40.92 1.06
C ARG A 48 -6.16 40.19 -0.24
N GLY A 49 -6.22 38.86 -0.20
CA GLY A 49 -6.61 38.05 -1.36
C GLY A 49 -8.07 38.28 -1.74
N ARG A 50 -8.43 37.89 -2.98
CA ARG A 50 -9.84 37.79 -3.41
C ARG A 50 -10.58 36.62 -2.73
N TYR A 51 -9.81 35.63 -2.28
CA TYR A 51 -10.29 34.41 -1.64
C TYR A 51 -9.56 34.14 -0.33
N LEU A 52 -10.22 33.42 0.56
CA LEU A 52 -9.76 33.00 1.89
C LEU A 52 -9.88 31.48 2.02
N THR A 53 -8.83 30.83 2.53
CA THR A 53 -8.83 29.42 2.91
C THR A 53 -7.94 29.26 4.14
N PHE A 54 -8.17 28.19 4.90
CA PHE A 54 -7.48 27.92 6.16
C PHE A 54 -6.79 26.57 6.04
N VAL A 55 -5.51 26.50 6.43
CA VAL A 55 -4.71 25.28 6.33
C VAL A 55 -4.02 25.07 7.67
N CYS A 56 -4.11 23.86 8.22
CA CYS A 56 -3.36 23.49 9.42
C CYS A 56 -1.89 23.28 9.07
N SER A 57 -0.99 23.55 10.02
CA SER A 57 0.46 23.46 9.83
C SER A 57 0.94 22.07 9.44
N GLU A 58 0.24 21.01 9.87
CA GLU A 58 0.61 19.62 9.61
C GLU A 58 0.03 19.08 8.30
N ASP A 59 -0.96 19.75 7.71
CA ASP A 59 -1.74 19.26 6.57
C ASP A 59 -1.16 19.71 5.23
N THR A 60 -1.61 19.07 4.14
CA THR A 60 -1.18 19.42 2.78
C THR A 60 -2.34 19.62 1.83
N LEU A 61 -2.11 20.38 0.76
CA LEU A 61 -3.08 20.54 -0.33
C LEU A 61 -2.64 19.71 -1.55
N PRO A 62 -3.57 19.01 -2.22
CA PRO A 62 -3.30 18.43 -3.53
C PRO A 62 -2.79 19.50 -4.52
N PRO A 63 -1.82 19.20 -5.42
CA PRO A 63 -1.19 20.20 -6.28
C PRO A 63 -2.15 21.05 -7.13
N ALA A 64 -3.33 20.53 -7.48
CA ALA A 64 -4.35 21.23 -8.28
C ALA A 64 -5.49 21.85 -7.45
N ALA A 65 -5.58 21.62 -6.13
CA ALA A 65 -6.76 21.90 -5.32
C ALA A 65 -7.22 23.36 -5.37
N LEU A 66 -6.33 24.30 -5.03
CA LEU A 66 -6.66 25.73 -5.04
C LEU A 66 -7.03 26.24 -6.44
N GLY A 67 -6.35 25.75 -7.48
CA GLY A 67 -6.64 26.10 -8.87
C GLY A 67 -8.03 25.65 -9.28
N THR A 68 -8.43 24.44 -8.90
CA THR A 68 -9.78 23.91 -9.14
C THR A 68 -10.83 24.72 -8.39
N LEU A 69 -10.65 24.96 -7.08
CA LEU A 69 -11.60 25.72 -6.26
C LEU A 69 -11.80 27.16 -6.76
N VAL A 70 -10.71 27.87 -7.07
CA VAL A 70 -10.77 29.24 -7.61
C VAL A 70 -11.50 29.25 -8.94
N LYS A 71 -11.13 28.34 -9.86
CA LYS A 71 -11.77 28.26 -11.18
C LYS A 71 -13.27 28.03 -11.04
N THR A 72 -13.67 27.09 -10.20
CA THR A 72 -15.10 26.80 -9.98
C THR A 72 -15.82 28.05 -9.47
N LEU A 73 -15.28 28.77 -8.48
CA LEU A 73 -15.89 30.01 -7.98
C LEU A 73 -15.96 31.14 -9.01
N GLU A 74 -14.97 31.24 -9.91
CA GLU A 74 -15.00 32.22 -11.00
C GLU A 74 -16.04 31.85 -12.06
N ASP A 75 -16.21 30.56 -12.35
CA ASP A 75 -17.17 30.05 -13.32
C ASP A 75 -18.63 30.16 -12.80
N THR A 76 -18.85 29.99 -11.49
CA THR A 76 -20.20 29.88 -10.88
C THR A 76 -20.67 31.18 -10.22
N GLY A 77 -19.75 31.99 -9.69
CA GLY A 77 -20.08 33.15 -8.85
C GLY A 77 -20.59 32.80 -7.45
N SER A 78 -20.46 31.54 -7.01
CA SER A 78 -20.85 31.06 -5.69
C SER A 78 -20.09 31.76 -4.55
N ALA A 79 -20.64 31.74 -3.34
CA ALA A 79 -20.03 32.40 -2.17
C ALA A 79 -18.77 31.69 -1.67
N PHE A 80 -18.75 30.36 -1.75
CA PHE A 80 -17.64 29.50 -1.35
C PHE A 80 -17.72 28.15 -2.07
N ALA A 81 -16.58 27.44 -2.10
CA ALA A 81 -16.44 26.13 -2.73
C ALA A 81 -15.62 25.20 -1.84
N PHE A 82 -15.90 23.91 -1.86
CA PHE A 82 -15.17 22.92 -1.07
C PHE A 82 -15.19 21.52 -1.71
N GLY A 83 -14.17 20.71 -1.42
CA GLY A 83 -14.02 19.35 -1.94
C GLY A 83 -13.63 18.36 -0.84
N GLN A 84 -13.39 17.11 -1.22
CA GLN A 84 -13.20 16.04 -0.25
C GLN A 84 -11.89 16.19 0.55
N VAL A 85 -11.92 15.76 1.81
CA VAL A 85 -10.74 15.60 2.67
C VAL A 85 -10.23 14.17 2.56
N ALA A 86 -8.96 13.99 2.19
CA ALA A 86 -8.28 12.70 2.17
C ALA A 86 -7.32 12.56 3.38
N GLU A 87 -7.19 11.36 3.95
CA GLU A 87 -6.18 11.06 4.98
C GLU A 87 -4.91 10.46 4.36
N VAL A 88 -3.74 10.99 4.75
CA VAL A 88 -2.44 10.46 4.31
C VAL A 88 -2.14 9.13 5.03
N GLY A 89 -1.74 8.09 4.26
CA GLY A 89 -1.20 6.83 4.81
C GLY A 89 -2.22 5.72 5.11
N ARG A 90 -3.53 6.00 5.10
CA ARG A 90 -4.57 4.97 5.29
C ARG A 90 -5.17 4.57 3.95
N ARG A 91 -4.73 3.42 3.41
CA ARG A 91 -5.28 2.85 2.17
C ARG A 91 -6.66 2.19 2.34
N ASN A 92 -7.19 2.05 3.56
CA ASN A 92 -8.39 1.23 3.81
C ASN A 92 -9.16 1.56 5.10
N VAL A 93 -9.04 2.77 5.64
CA VAL A 93 -10.00 3.24 6.65
C VAL A 93 -10.86 4.26 5.95
N SER A 94 -12.12 3.91 5.69
CA SER A 94 -13.11 4.92 5.36
C SER A 94 -13.34 5.79 6.59
N SER A 95 -12.49 6.81 6.79
CA SER A 95 -12.99 8.11 7.23
C SER A 95 -13.86 8.61 6.08
N VAL A 96 -15.04 8.00 6.01
CA VAL A 96 -16.23 8.23 5.19
C VAL A 96 -15.99 9.20 4.03
N ALA A 97 -16.04 8.70 2.78
CA ALA A 97 -16.37 9.54 1.64
C ALA A 97 -17.63 10.31 2.02
N HIS A 98 -17.44 11.56 2.41
CA HIS A 98 -18.47 12.32 3.07
C HIS A 98 -19.64 12.39 2.07
N PRO A 99 -20.87 11.98 2.43
CA PRO A 99 -21.96 11.83 1.47
C PRO A 99 -22.20 13.08 0.60
N ALA A 100 -21.78 14.26 1.06
CA ALA A 100 -21.81 15.50 0.29
C ALA A 100 -20.99 15.46 -1.02
N HIS A 101 -19.89 14.69 -1.06
CA HIS A 101 -18.91 14.67 -2.16
C HIS A 101 -19.11 13.52 -3.15
N GLU A 102 -20.25 12.85 -3.14
CA GLU A 102 -20.55 11.78 -4.12
C GLU A 102 -20.53 12.25 -5.57
N SER A 103 -20.85 13.53 -5.81
CA SER A 103 -20.80 14.15 -7.14
C SER A 103 -20.50 15.64 -7.02
N THR A 104 -19.84 16.20 -8.03
CA THR A 104 -19.64 17.65 -8.12
C THR A 104 -20.98 18.34 -8.39
N ARG A 105 -21.36 19.28 -7.52
CA ARG A 105 -22.56 20.12 -7.61
C ARG A 105 -22.13 21.58 -7.52
N VAL A 106 -22.57 22.40 -8.47
CA VAL A 106 -22.15 23.80 -8.57
C VAL A 106 -23.35 24.73 -8.52
N ALA A 107 -23.16 25.92 -7.96
CA ALA A 107 -24.16 26.97 -7.80
C ALA A 107 -25.46 26.50 -7.12
N VAL A 108 -25.35 25.65 -6.09
CA VAL A 108 -26.49 25.09 -5.34
C VAL A 108 -26.68 25.80 -4.02
N ALA A 109 -27.92 25.94 -3.55
CA ALA A 109 -28.20 26.33 -2.16
C ALA A 109 -28.34 25.09 -1.27
N LEU A 110 -28.32 25.26 0.05
CA LEU A 110 -28.35 24.13 0.98
C LEU A 110 -29.62 23.27 0.84
N LYS A 111 -30.77 23.91 0.61
CA LYS A 111 -32.04 23.21 0.35
C LYS A 111 -32.01 22.35 -0.93
N ASP A 112 -31.18 22.71 -1.92
CA ASP A 112 -31.07 21.99 -3.19
C ASP A 112 -30.05 20.84 -3.11
N HIS A 113 -29.17 20.88 -2.11
CA HIS A 113 -28.22 19.81 -1.78
C HIS A 113 -28.10 19.61 -0.25
N PRO A 114 -29.17 19.09 0.41
CA PRO A 114 -29.26 19.03 1.87
C PRO A 114 -28.09 18.31 2.57
N VAL A 115 -27.54 17.30 1.90
CA VAL A 115 -26.43 16.46 2.39
C VAL A 115 -25.13 17.24 2.61
N ALA A 116 -25.00 18.44 2.02
CA ALA A 116 -23.85 19.32 2.24
C ALA A 116 -23.64 19.72 3.71
N ILE A 117 -24.72 19.79 4.52
CA ILE A 117 -24.66 20.20 5.93
C ILE A 117 -23.79 19.27 6.79
N ALA A 118 -23.58 18.05 6.34
CA ALA A 118 -22.81 17.06 7.07
C ALA A 118 -21.30 17.38 7.05
N ASP A 119 -20.83 18.17 6.06
CA ASP A 119 -19.44 18.62 6.03
C ASP A 119 -19.40 20.02 6.64
N THR A 120 -18.83 20.14 7.83
CA THR A 120 -18.66 21.43 8.51
C THR A 120 -17.18 21.81 8.71
N VAL A 121 -16.26 21.13 8.00
CA VAL A 121 -14.80 21.29 8.08
C VAL A 121 -14.32 22.57 7.37
N ASP A 122 -13.77 23.55 8.06
CA ASP A 122 -13.39 24.81 7.38
C ASP A 122 -12.14 24.71 6.49
N GLU A 123 -11.28 23.72 6.71
CA GLU A 123 -9.97 23.60 6.08
C GLU A 123 -10.04 23.18 4.60
N ASN A 124 -11.09 22.46 4.19
CA ASN A 124 -11.30 22.07 2.79
C ASN A 124 -11.98 23.15 1.94
N ARG A 125 -12.30 24.32 2.54
CA ARG A 125 -13.11 25.36 1.92
C ARG A 125 -12.29 26.54 1.40
N LEU A 126 -12.79 27.13 0.33
CA LEU A 126 -12.34 28.41 -0.22
C LEU A 126 -13.52 29.39 -0.25
N TYR A 127 -13.41 30.48 0.51
CA TYR A 127 -14.41 31.53 0.63
C TYR A 127 -14.05 32.73 -0.24
N ARG A 128 -15.03 33.43 -0.81
CA ARG A 128 -14.79 34.79 -1.36
C ARG A 128 -14.62 35.77 -0.19
N THR A 129 -13.56 36.58 -0.23
CA THR A 129 -13.21 37.46 0.90
C THR A 129 -14.24 38.55 1.16
N ASP A 130 -14.91 39.03 0.11
CA ASP A 130 -16.01 39.99 0.21
C ASP A 130 -17.26 39.39 0.87
N PHE A 131 -17.58 38.13 0.58
CA PHE A 131 -18.62 37.36 1.26
C PHE A 131 -18.29 37.18 2.74
N TRP A 132 -17.10 36.66 3.06
CA TRP A 132 -16.65 36.48 4.44
C TRP A 132 -16.84 37.73 5.30
N ARG A 133 -16.42 38.89 4.78
CA ARG A 133 -16.51 40.18 5.49
C ARG A 133 -17.93 40.71 5.58
N ARG A 134 -18.73 40.57 4.51
CA ARG A 134 -20.10 41.10 4.47
C ARG A 134 -21.02 40.36 5.42
N GLU A 135 -20.90 39.04 5.50
CA GLU A 135 -21.72 38.20 6.38
C GLU A 135 -21.14 38.08 7.80
N GLY A 136 -19.96 38.67 8.05
CA GLY A 136 -19.36 38.71 9.38
C GLY A 136 -18.87 37.34 9.88
N LEU A 137 -18.45 36.46 8.96
CA LEU A 137 -18.00 35.11 9.31
C LEU A 137 -16.78 35.16 10.24
N THR A 138 -16.82 34.37 11.31
CA THR A 138 -15.76 34.37 12.33
C THR A 138 -15.64 33.03 13.02
N PHE A 139 -14.43 32.61 13.36
CA PHE A 139 -14.24 31.48 14.26
C PHE A 139 -14.63 31.87 15.70
N PRO A 140 -15.29 30.99 16.46
CA PRO A 140 -15.70 31.30 17.83
C PRO A 140 -14.48 31.57 18.74
N ARG A 141 -14.57 32.60 19.59
CA ARG A 141 -13.44 33.08 20.44
C ARG A 141 -13.02 32.11 21.54
N ALA A 142 -13.89 31.18 21.90
CA ALA A 142 -13.57 30.01 22.71
C ALA A 142 -14.04 28.77 21.96
N ALA A 143 -13.36 27.63 22.12
CA ALA A 143 -13.69 26.38 21.43
C ALA A 143 -15.14 25.91 21.68
N THR A 144 -15.79 26.42 22.74
CA THR A 144 -17.13 26.07 23.19
C THR A 144 -18.20 27.15 22.96
N ALA A 145 -17.96 28.19 22.15
CA ALA A 145 -18.77 29.42 22.19
C ALA A 145 -19.60 29.78 20.93
N GLY A 146 -19.66 28.98 19.86
CA GLY A 146 -20.52 29.30 18.71
C GLY A 146 -20.30 28.46 17.44
N PRO A 147 -21.12 28.66 16.39
CA PRO A 147 -21.05 27.91 15.13
C PRO A 147 -19.72 28.15 14.40
N THR A 148 -19.23 27.15 13.66
CA THR A 148 -18.06 27.32 12.79
C THR A 148 -18.40 28.21 11.59
N PRO A 149 -17.41 28.85 10.93
CA PRO A 149 -17.66 29.62 9.72
C PRO A 149 -18.36 28.82 8.60
N ALA A 150 -18.11 27.52 8.48
CA ALA A 150 -18.85 26.66 7.56
C ALA A 150 -20.37 26.65 7.85
N VAL A 151 -20.76 26.46 9.12
CA VAL A 151 -22.15 26.50 9.56
C VAL A 151 -22.77 27.89 9.38
N GLN A 152 -22.02 28.94 9.74
CA GLN A 152 -22.43 30.33 9.52
C GLN A 152 -22.64 30.62 8.03
N ALA A 153 -21.78 30.12 7.14
CA ALA A 153 -21.88 30.33 5.70
C ALA A 153 -23.13 29.66 5.13
N PHE A 154 -23.45 28.44 5.56
CA PHE A 154 -24.68 27.76 5.18
C PHE A 154 -25.94 28.53 5.61
N ALA A 155 -25.92 29.16 6.78
CA ALA A 155 -27.02 29.99 7.29
C ALA A 155 -27.40 31.18 6.39
N THR A 156 -26.46 31.66 5.57
CA THR A 156 -26.67 32.85 4.72
C THR A 156 -27.61 32.61 3.52
N GLY A 157 -27.95 31.35 3.22
CA GLY A 157 -28.81 30.98 2.08
C GLY A 157 -28.21 31.26 0.71
N ARG A 158 -26.90 31.52 0.62
CA ARG A 158 -26.18 31.74 -0.65
C ARG A 158 -25.84 30.43 -1.35
N THR A 159 -25.57 30.52 -2.65
CA THR A 159 -25.10 29.37 -3.43
C THR A 159 -23.63 29.04 -3.11
N PHE A 160 -23.31 27.75 -3.15
CA PHE A 160 -21.97 27.20 -2.95
C PHE A 160 -21.69 26.10 -3.99
N ASP A 161 -20.42 25.70 -4.05
CA ASP A 161 -19.96 24.59 -4.91
C ASP A 161 -19.39 23.45 -4.06
N VAL A 162 -19.78 22.22 -4.38
CA VAL A 162 -19.26 20.99 -3.77
C VAL A 162 -18.56 20.19 -4.84
N LEU A 163 -17.30 19.83 -4.62
CA LEU A 163 -16.47 19.09 -5.55
C LEU A 163 -16.34 17.63 -5.09
N ALA A 164 -16.38 16.67 -6.03
CA ALA A 164 -16.09 15.26 -5.72
C ALA A 164 -14.59 14.98 -5.57
N GLU A 165 -13.74 15.88 -6.07
CA GLU A 165 -12.29 15.76 -6.00
C GLU A 165 -11.74 16.05 -4.59
N ASP A 166 -10.65 15.38 -4.22
CA ASP A 166 -9.87 15.73 -3.03
C ASP A 166 -9.30 17.13 -3.17
N THR A 167 -9.64 18.03 -2.25
CA THR A 167 -9.09 19.39 -2.19
C THR A 167 -8.25 19.65 -0.96
N TYR A 168 -8.22 18.71 -0.02
CA TYR A 168 -7.44 18.81 1.21
C TYR A 168 -6.91 17.44 1.62
N ARG A 169 -5.66 17.38 2.12
CA ARG A 169 -5.06 16.16 2.66
C ARG A 169 -4.70 16.36 4.11
N ARG A 170 -5.45 15.70 4.98
CA ARG A 170 -5.15 15.68 6.40
C ARG A 170 -3.98 14.73 6.62
N SER A 171 -2.90 15.27 7.17
CA SER A 171 -1.85 14.41 7.72
C SER A 171 -2.45 13.83 9.00
N GLY A 172 -2.63 12.52 9.06
CA GLY A 172 -3.13 11.90 10.27
C GLY A 172 -2.25 12.32 11.45
N SER A 173 -2.85 12.69 12.58
CA SER A 173 -2.15 13.06 13.82
C SER A 173 -1.27 11.93 14.39
N GLU A 174 -1.17 10.78 13.71
CA GLU A 174 -0.15 9.78 13.94
C GLU A 174 1.28 10.31 13.71
N ALA A 175 1.47 11.44 13.01
CA ALA A 175 2.77 12.10 12.99
C ALA A 175 3.14 12.76 14.34
N ALA A 176 2.15 13.16 15.15
CA ALA A 176 2.34 13.79 16.46
C ALA A 176 2.19 12.80 17.63
N HIS A 177 1.53 11.66 17.43
CA HIS A 177 1.35 10.63 18.45
C HIS A 177 2.19 9.38 18.13
N PRO A 178 2.97 8.85 19.08
CA PRO A 178 3.80 7.67 18.82
C PRO A 178 2.96 6.47 18.34
N TYR A 179 3.58 5.61 17.55
CA TYR A 179 2.89 4.50 16.89
C TYR A 179 2.03 3.65 17.84
N GLY A 180 0.75 3.54 17.49
CA GLY A 180 -0.23 2.70 18.20
C GLY A 180 -0.81 3.30 19.47
N TRP A 181 -0.62 4.60 19.74
CA TRP A 181 -1.38 5.33 20.75
C TRP A 181 -2.86 5.40 20.38
N GLN A 182 -3.73 5.39 21.40
CA GLN A 182 -5.16 5.65 21.23
C GLN A 182 -5.48 7.05 21.74
N VAL A 183 -5.90 7.92 20.83
CA VAL A 183 -6.38 9.25 21.16
C VAL A 183 -7.82 9.15 21.67
N SER A 184 -8.10 9.82 22.79
CA SER A 184 -9.45 9.88 23.37
C SER A 184 -10.34 10.77 22.50
N ALA A 185 -11.36 10.19 21.87
CA ALA A 185 -12.37 10.99 21.16
C ALA A 185 -13.19 11.82 22.15
N MET A 186 -13.38 11.30 23.38
CA MET A 186 -14.08 11.99 24.47
C MET A 186 -13.37 13.27 24.93
N ALA A 187 -12.09 13.46 24.61
CA ALA A 187 -11.39 14.71 24.93
C ALA A 187 -11.97 15.93 24.19
N ALA A 188 -12.55 15.73 23.01
CA ALA A 188 -13.20 16.78 22.21
C ALA A 188 -14.73 16.82 22.40
N PHE A 189 -15.27 16.16 23.43
CA PHE A 189 -16.72 16.02 23.61
C PHE A 189 -17.46 17.36 23.75
N ASP A 190 -16.93 18.29 24.56
CA ASP A 190 -17.60 19.58 24.80
C ASP A 190 -17.61 20.44 23.52
N GLU A 191 -16.54 20.40 22.72
CA GLU A 191 -16.46 21.07 21.42
C GLU A 191 -17.45 20.46 20.43
N TRP A 192 -17.52 19.13 20.38
CA TRP A 192 -18.50 18.40 19.57
C TRP A 192 -19.93 18.76 19.97
N LEU A 193 -20.24 18.75 21.27
CA LEU A 193 -21.59 19.06 21.76
C LEU A 193 -22.00 20.50 21.43
N ALA A 194 -21.10 21.47 21.66
CA ALA A 194 -21.34 22.86 21.30
C ALA A 194 -21.53 23.03 19.78
N HIS A 195 -20.80 22.26 18.96
CA HIS A 195 -20.98 22.25 17.51
C HIS A 195 -22.39 21.74 17.13
N GLN A 196 -22.82 20.62 17.70
CA GLN A 196 -24.15 20.07 17.41
C GLN A 196 -25.28 20.98 17.90
N ASP A 197 -25.11 21.62 19.05
CA ASP A 197 -26.07 22.62 19.56
C ASP A 197 -26.15 23.85 18.64
N ALA A 198 -25.03 24.30 18.08
CA ALA A 198 -24.99 25.42 17.15
C ALA A 198 -25.64 25.09 15.80
N VAL A 199 -25.41 23.88 15.26
CA VAL A 199 -26.11 23.42 14.04
C VAL A 199 -27.60 23.25 14.31
N ARG A 200 -27.99 22.68 15.45
CA ARG A 200 -29.41 22.57 15.82
C ARG A 200 -30.07 23.94 15.98
N GLY A 201 -29.41 24.90 16.62
CA GLY A 201 -29.90 26.28 16.72
C GLY A 201 -30.13 26.92 15.35
N LEU A 202 -29.24 26.67 14.39
CA LEU A 202 -29.44 27.10 13.00
C LEU A 202 -30.67 26.46 12.36
N LEU A 203 -30.93 25.17 12.63
CA LEU A 203 -32.09 24.47 12.09
C LEU A 203 -33.42 24.95 12.75
N ASP A 204 -33.36 25.41 14.00
CA ASP A 204 -34.52 25.86 14.80
C ASP A 204 -34.88 27.35 14.57
N ASP A 205 -33.90 28.24 14.34
CA ASP A 205 -34.09 29.70 14.23
C ASP A 205 -34.54 30.19 12.82
N GLY A 206 -35.77 29.85 12.44
CA GLY A 206 -36.80 30.83 12.01
C GLY A 206 -36.76 31.66 10.71
N GLU A 207 -35.63 32.05 10.09
CA GLU A 207 -35.67 32.89 8.84
C GLU A 207 -35.51 32.12 7.54
N VAL A 208 -34.85 30.97 7.61
CA VAL A 208 -34.89 29.92 6.58
C VAL A 208 -35.32 28.69 7.36
N ARG A 209 -36.60 28.30 7.32
CA ARG A 209 -36.92 26.93 7.74
C ARG A 209 -36.13 26.03 6.79
N PRO A 210 -35.11 25.29 7.26
CA PRO A 210 -34.57 24.25 6.42
C PRO A 210 -35.75 23.31 6.15
N ASP A 211 -36.00 23.00 4.88
CA ASP A 211 -36.97 21.95 4.56
C ASP A 211 -36.58 20.69 5.34
N ASP A 212 -37.56 19.85 5.72
CA ASP A 212 -37.34 18.67 6.57
C ASP A 212 -36.11 17.84 6.11
N GLU A 213 -35.83 17.81 4.80
CA GLU A 213 -34.68 17.14 4.19
C GLU A 213 -33.29 17.57 4.73
N VAL A 214 -33.06 18.85 5.06
CA VAL A 214 -31.76 19.33 5.61
C VAL A 214 -31.59 18.84 7.04
N SER A 215 -32.64 18.94 7.85
CA SER A 215 -32.64 18.42 9.23
C SER A 215 -32.47 16.89 9.23
N GLN A 216 -33.11 16.18 8.30
CA GLN A 216 -32.91 14.75 8.10
C GLN A 216 -31.46 14.41 7.70
N ALA A 217 -30.87 15.17 6.78
CA ALA A 217 -29.49 14.96 6.32
C ALA A 217 -28.46 15.18 7.44
N TRP A 218 -28.63 16.24 8.24
CA TRP A 218 -27.81 16.48 9.44
C TRP A 218 -27.96 15.34 10.46
N ALA A 219 -29.20 14.95 10.80
CA ALA A 219 -29.43 13.87 11.75
C ALA A 219 -28.78 12.55 11.32
N ALA A 220 -28.85 12.21 10.03
CA ALA A 220 -28.17 11.05 9.47
C ALA A 220 -26.64 11.13 9.62
N ALA A 221 -26.05 12.29 9.37
CA ALA A 221 -24.60 12.50 9.51
C ALA A 221 -24.13 12.43 10.96
N VAL A 222 -24.89 13.00 11.90
CA VAL A 222 -24.61 12.86 13.33
C VAL A 222 -24.57 11.39 13.73
N CYS A 223 -25.56 10.62 13.27
CA CYS A 223 -25.68 9.20 13.61
C CYS A 223 -24.68 8.30 12.87
N ASP A 224 -24.22 8.68 11.68
CA ASP A 224 -23.37 7.83 10.84
C ASP A 224 -21.89 8.19 10.88
N VAL A 225 -21.55 9.44 11.19
CA VAL A 225 -20.17 9.96 11.11
C VAL A 225 -19.77 10.60 12.43
N ASP A 226 -20.48 11.63 12.89
CA ASP A 226 -19.96 12.50 13.94
C ASP A 226 -19.97 11.86 15.34
N ALA A 227 -21.02 11.13 15.68
CA ALA A 227 -21.14 10.49 16.99
C ALA A 227 -20.33 9.19 17.09
N ILE A 228 -19.96 8.57 15.96
CA ILE A 228 -19.36 7.22 15.96
C ILE A 228 -18.02 7.15 16.71
N PRO A 229 -17.06 8.08 16.52
CA PRO A 229 -15.82 8.07 17.29
C PRO A 229 -16.06 8.19 18.80
N LEU A 230 -17.08 8.96 19.22
CA LEU A 230 -17.47 9.09 20.62
C LEU A 230 -18.08 7.77 21.14
N LEU A 231 -18.95 7.14 20.38
CA LEU A 231 -19.56 5.86 20.75
C LEU A 231 -18.53 4.71 20.82
N ASP A 232 -17.51 4.74 19.95
CA ASP A 232 -16.39 3.79 19.99
C ASP A 232 -15.47 3.99 21.22
N ASP A 233 -15.49 5.19 21.80
CA ASP A 233 -14.73 5.57 22.99
C ASP A 233 -15.61 5.70 24.26
N ALA A 234 -16.82 5.12 24.23
CA ALA A 234 -17.81 5.23 25.30
C ALA A 234 -17.30 4.75 26.68
N GLU A 235 -16.33 3.84 26.71
CA GLU A 235 -15.71 3.36 27.95
C GLU A 235 -14.99 4.49 28.71
N ARG A 236 -14.47 5.51 28.01
CA ARG A 236 -13.81 6.69 28.60
C ARG A 236 -14.77 7.80 29.02
N ALA A 237 -16.03 7.75 28.59
CA ALA A 237 -17.00 8.79 28.89
C ALA A 237 -17.29 8.85 30.40
N THR A 238 -17.18 10.03 31.00
CA THR A 238 -17.70 10.25 32.35
C THR A 238 -19.23 10.03 32.39
N PRO A 239 -19.84 9.77 33.55
CA PRO A 239 -21.30 9.66 33.65
C PRO A 239 -22.03 10.88 33.06
N THR A 240 -21.53 12.09 33.33
CA THR A 240 -22.09 13.34 32.79
C THR A 240 -21.96 13.44 31.27
N GLN A 241 -20.80 13.12 30.70
CA GLN A 241 -20.61 13.12 29.24
C GLN A 241 -21.50 12.08 28.56
N TRP A 242 -21.64 10.88 29.16
CA TRP A 242 -22.52 9.85 28.63
C TRP A 242 -23.99 10.28 28.63
N ASP A 243 -24.47 10.84 29.74
CA ASP A 243 -25.83 11.34 29.84
C ASP A 243 -26.10 12.49 28.85
N ALA A 244 -25.13 13.40 28.68
CA ALA A 244 -25.21 14.48 27.69
C ALA A 244 -25.20 13.96 26.24
N LEU A 245 -24.36 12.98 25.92
CA LEU A 245 -24.33 12.33 24.61
C LEU A 245 -25.69 11.68 24.30
N ARG A 246 -26.26 10.95 25.26
CA ARG A 246 -27.61 10.37 25.12
C ARG A 246 -28.67 11.45 24.98
N ALA A 247 -28.64 12.50 25.79
CA ALA A 247 -29.58 13.61 25.72
C ALA A 247 -29.52 14.34 24.37
N CYS A 248 -28.36 14.35 23.70
CA CYS A 248 -28.21 14.83 22.33
C CYS A 248 -28.80 13.84 21.30
N LEU A 249 -28.46 12.55 21.39
CA LEU A 249 -28.83 11.54 20.38
C LEU A 249 -30.31 11.12 20.40
N VAL A 250 -30.95 11.09 21.58
CA VAL A 250 -32.38 10.69 21.72
C VAL A 250 -33.31 11.57 20.86
N PRO A 251 -33.30 12.92 20.96
CA PRO A 251 -34.16 13.76 20.12
C PRO A 251 -33.76 13.71 18.65
N VAL A 252 -32.45 13.62 18.33
CA VAL A 252 -31.98 13.46 16.94
C VAL A 252 -32.59 12.20 16.32
N ARG A 253 -32.47 11.05 16.99
CA ARG A 253 -33.03 9.78 16.50
C ARG A 253 -34.55 9.81 16.41
N ALA A 254 -35.23 10.41 17.39
CA ALA A 254 -36.69 10.54 17.41
C ALA A 254 -37.23 11.43 16.27
N GLY A 255 -36.44 12.43 15.84
CA GLY A 255 -36.78 13.31 14.73
C GLY A 255 -36.54 12.72 13.34
N MET A 256 -35.88 11.56 13.22
CA MET A 256 -35.60 10.92 11.93
C MET A 256 -36.80 10.17 11.37
N THR A 257 -37.07 10.32 10.07
CA THR A 257 -38.02 9.44 9.36
C THR A 257 -37.43 8.04 9.20
N PRO A 258 -38.28 7.00 8.98
CA PRO A 258 -37.80 5.65 8.69
C PRO A 258 -36.82 5.60 7.51
N GLU A 259 -37.06 6.38 6.46
CA GLU A 259 -36.23 6.45 5.26
C GLU A 259 -34.85 7.03 5.56
N THR A 260 -34.78 8.08 6.38
CA THR A 260 -33.52 8.69 6.82
C THR A 260 -32.74 7.73 7.70
N TRP A 261 -33.41 7.07 8.65
CA TRP A 261 -32.76 6.05 9.47
C TRP A 261 -32.20 4.91 8.62
N ALA A 262 -32.94 4.47 7.60
CA ALA A 262 -32.48 3.45 6.66
C ALA A 262 -31.29 3.86 5.78
N ARG A 263 -30.86 5.13 5.79
CA ARG A 263 -29.63 5.61 5.12
C ARG A 263 -28.39 5.57 6.00
N VAL A 264 -28.54 5.41 7.31
CA VAL A 264 -27.41 5.28 8.27
C VAL A 264 -26.86 3.85 8.18
N ARG A 265 -25.52 3.71 8.16
CA ARG A 265 -24.88 2.39 8.02
C ARG A 265 -25.27 1.46 9.15
N ALA A 266 -25.40 0.16 8.85
CA ALA A 266 -25.87 -0.84 9.82
C ALA A 266 -25.09 -0.82 11.14
N GLU A 267 -23.75 -0.71 11.09
CA GLU A 267 -22.91 -0.72 12.31
C GLU A 267 -23.12 0.54 13.14
N SER A 268 -23.23 1.70 12.48
CA SER A 268 -23.54 2.98 13.09
C SER A 268 -24.91 2.94 13.78
N ARG A 269 -25.91 2.34 13.11
CA ARG A 269 -27.25 2.17 13.66
C ARG A 269 -27.26 1.31 14.92
N VAL A 270 -26.52 0.21 14.95
CA VAL A 270 -26.38 -0.62 16.16
C VAL A 270 -25.81 0.22 17.32
N LYS A 271 -24.74 0.98 17.08
CA LYS A 271 -24.11 1.80 18.13
C LYS A 271 -25.04 2.89 18.65
N VAL A 272 -25.69 3.64 17.76
CA VAL A 272 -26.65 4.70 18.12
C VAL A 272 -27.86 4.12 18.84
N TRP A 273 -28.40 2.99 18.36
CA TRP A 273 -29.53 2.32 19.00
C TRP A 273 -29.18 1.87 20.43
N LEU A 274 -28.03 1.23 20.64
CA LEU A 274 -27.57 0.83 21.98
C LEU A 274 -27.41 2.04 22.91
N ALA A 275 -26.91 3.17 22.40
CA ALA A 275 -26.77 4.39 23.19
C ALA A 275 -28.13 5.00 23.56
N VAL A 276 -29.05 5.13 22.61
CA VAL A 276 -30.39 5.70 22.81
C VAL A 276 -31.19 4.86 23.81
N GLU A 277 -31.17 3.53 23.69
CA GLU A 277 -31.85 2.58 24.59
C GLU A 277 -31.15 2.44 25.97
N GLY A 278 -29.97 3.05 26.15
CA GLY A 278 -29.27 3.07 27.45
C GLY A 278 -28.45 1.81 27.75
N HIS A 279 -28.09 1.04 26.72
CA HIS A 279 -27.29 -0.18 26.84
C HIS A 279 -25.78 0.09 26.77
N ARG A 280 -25.25 0.96 27.65
CA ARG A 280 -23.83 1.39 27.65
C ARG A 280 -22.83 0.23 27.71
N ASP A 281 -22.97 -0.68 28.68
CA ASP A 281 -22.05 -1.83 28.85
C ASP A 281 -21.98 -2.73 27.61
N VAL A 282 -23.12 -2.90 26.95
CA VAL A 282 -23.26 -3.68 25.71
C VAL A 282 -22.57 -2.96 24.54
N LEU A 283 -22.74 -1.64 24.42
CA LEU A 283 -22.04 -0.82 23.43
C LEU A 283 -20.53 -0.90 23.58
N GLU A 284 -20.02 -0.77 24.80
CA GLU A 284 -18.57 -0.85 25.09
C GLU A 284 -18.01 -2.23 24.68
N HIS A 285 -18.74 -3.31 24.97
CA HIS A 285 -18.34 -4.65 24.55
C HIS A 285 -18.36 -4.79 23.03
N PHE A 286 -19.42 -4.30 22.38
CA PHE A 286 -19.56 -4.33 20.92
C PHE A 286 -18.40 -3.58 20.24
N ALA A 287 -18.11 -2.35 20.64
CA ALA A 287 -17.04 -1.52 20.07
C ALA A 287 -15.67 -2.23 20.16
N VAL A 288 -15.36 -2.83 21.32
CA VAL A 288 -14.09 -3.54 21.53
C VAL A 288 -13.96 -4.81 20.68
N GLN A 289 -15.04 -5.58 20.49
CA GLN A 289 -15.01 -6.76 19.61
C GLN A 289 -14.79 -6.38 18.14
N ARG A 290 -15.31 -5.22 17.71
CA ARG A 290 -15.19 -4.72 16.33
C ARG A 290 -13.79 -4.22 15.96
N LEU A 291 -12.94 -3.88 16.94
CA LEU A 291 -11.60 -3.29 16.75
C LEU A 291 -10.74 -4.00 15.68
N PHE A 292 -10.80 -5.34 15.62
CA PHE A 292 -9.91 -6.14 14.77
C PHE A 292 -10.56 -6.69 13.51
N GLU A 293 -11.83 -6.34 13.27
CA GLU A 293 -12.55 -6.74 12.08
C GLU A 293 -12.25 -5.85 10.88
N ARG A 294 -11.76 -4.62 11.10
CA ARG A 294 -11.41 -3.66 10.03
C ARG A 294 -12.54 -3.49 9.02
N GLY A 295 -13.78 -3.38 9.52
CA GLY A 295 -14.98 -3.26 8.70
C GLY A 295 -15.48 -4.57 8.08
N ASN A 296 -14.81 -5.71 8.25
CA ASN A 296 -15.38 -7.00 7.84
C ASN A 296 -16.61 -7.34 8.70
N ARG A 297 -17.57 -8.00 8.07
CA ARG A 297 -18.81 -8.47 8.71
C ARG A 297 -19.38 -9.62 7.90
N ARG A 298 -20.00 -10.59 8.58
CA ARG A 298 -20.80 -11.63 7.92
C ARG A 298 -22.10 -10.97 7.45
N THR A 299 -22.73 -11.57 6.46
CA THR A 299 -23.97 -11.05 5.88
C THR A 299 -24.87 -12.19 5.44
N ARG A 300 -26.17 -11.92 5.42
CA ARG A 300 -27.19 -12.84 4.92
C ARG A 300 -28.21 -12.08 4.10
N VAL A 301 -28.75 -12.69 3.05
CA VAL A 301 -29.78 -12.06 2.21
C VAL A 301 -31.15 -12.69 2.50
N VAL A 302 -32.09 -11.88 2.98
CA VAL A 302 -33.44 -12.32 3.35
C VAL A 302 -34.47 -11.41 2.66
N ASP A 303 -35.33 -12.00 1.83
CA ASP A 303 -36.37 -11.27 1.08
C ASP A 303 -35.84 -10.05 0.30
N GLY A 304 -34.67 -10.17 -0.34
CA GLY A 304 -34.03 -9.08 -1.08
C GLY A 304 -33.39 -7.99 -0.21
N ARG A 305 -33.28 -8.21 1.11
CA ARG A 305 -32.58 -7.32 2.05
C ARG A 305 -31.28 -7.95 2.52
N VAL A 306 -30.22 -7.15 2.57
CA VAL A 306 -28.91 -7.59 3.05
C VAL A 306 -28.82 -7.25 4.53
N LEU A 307 -28.67 -8.26 5.39
CA LEU A 307 -28.56 -8.06 6.83
C LEU A 307 -27.12 -8.35 7.27
N ALA A 308 -26.53 -7.44 8.05
CA ALA A 308 -25.21 -7.62 8.63
C ALA A 308 -25.28 -8.47 9.91
N ASP A 309 -24.36 -9.41 10.02
CA ASP A 309 -24.09 -10.15 11.23
C ASP A 309 -22.73 -9.69 11.77
N PHE A 310 -22.79 -8.83 12.80
CA PHE A 310 -21.61 -8.26 13.42
C PHE A 310 -21.11 -9.18 14.53
N ASN A 311 -19.83 -9.58 14.43
CA ASN A 311 -19.16 -10.30 15.51
C ASN A 311 -19.38 -9.59 16.86
N GLY A 312 -19.95 -10.32 17.81
CA GLY A 312 -20.29 -9.80 19.14
C GLY A 312 -21.79 -9.62 19.37
N LEU A 313 -22.64 -9.61 18.34
CA LEU A 313 -24.10 -9.55 18.54
C LEU A 313 -24.64 -10.76 19.32
N GLU A 314 -24.04 -11.94 19.20
CA GLU A 314 -24.43 -13.11 19.99
C GLU A 314 -24.14 -12.87 21.48
N SER A 315 -23.04 -12.17 21.78
CA SER A 315 -22.71 -11.76 23.16
C SER A 315 -23.67 -10.67 23.68
N VAL A 316 -24.14 -9.79 22.79
CA VAL A 316 -25.18 -8.79 23.10
C VAL A 316 -26.50 -9.46 23.44
N GLN A 317 -26.92 -10.43 22.63
CA GLN A 317 -28.12 -11.24 22.88
C GLN A 317 -27.99 -12.07 24.16
N GLY A 318 -26.82 -12.65 24.42
CA GLY A 318 -26.52 -13.34 25.68
C GLY A 318 -26.62 -12.45 26.93
N ARG A 319 -26.60 -11.12 26.78
CA ARG A 319 -26.85 -10.13 27.84
C ARG A 319 -28.32 -9.68 27.91
N GLY A 320 -29.22 -10.34 27.19
CA GLY A 320 -30.67 -10.07 27.21
C GLY A 320 -31.11 -8.92 26.30
N VAL A 321 -30.23 -8.41 25.42
CA VAL A 321 -30.55 -7.33 24.48
C VAL A 321 -30.73 -7.88 23.07
N THR A 322 -31.93 -7.76 22.51
CA THR A 322 -32.21 -8.20 21.12
C THR A 322 -32.20 -7.00 20.19
N VAL A 323 -31.25 -6.97 19.25
CA VAL A 323 -31.16 -5.90 18.26
C VAL A 323 -32.22 -6.11 17.15
N PRO A 324 -33.04 -5.10 16.83
CA PRO A 324 -34.04 -5.21 15.76
C PRO A 324 -33.45 -5.47 14.37
N ALA A 325 -34.20 -6.17 13.51
CA ALA A 325 -33.73 -6.54 12.17
C ALA A 325 -33.48 -5.32 11.26
N ASP A 326 -34.29 -4.27 11.40
CA ASP A 326 -34.12 -3.02 10.64
C ASP A 326 -32.85 -2.28 11.03
N VAL A 327 -32.35 -2.44 12.27
CA VAL A 327 -31.10 -1.80 12.75
C VAL A 327 -29.86 -2.44 12.12
N VAL A 328 -29.91 -3.75 11.82
CA VAL A 328 -28.80 -4.50 11.21
C VAL A 328 -28.90 -4.64 9.69
N GLU A 329 -29.99 -4.15 9.09
CA GLU A 329 -30.14 -4.09 7.63
C GLU A 329 -29.06 -3.18 7.02
N MET A 330 -28.46 -3.58 5.91
CA MET A 330 -27.44 -2.79 5.24
C MET A 330 -28.07 -1.86 4.23
N THR A 331 -27.52 -0.66 4.11
CA THR A 331 -27.93 0.30 3.07
C THR A 331 -27.54 -0.22 1.68
N GLU A 332 -28.22 0.23 0.63
CA GLU A 332 -27.80 -0.08 -0.75
C GLU A 332 -26.38 0.42 -1.06
N ARG A 333 -25.94 1.49 -0.38
CA ARG A 333 -24.59 2.05 -0.50
C ARG A 333 -23.53 1.14 0.11
N GLU A 334 -23.83 0.50 1.25
CA GLU A 334 -22.95 -0.49 1.86
C GLU A 334 -22.83 -1.74 0.98
N SER A 335 -23.90 -2.13 0.29
CA SER A 335 -23.92 -3.28 -0.62
C SER A 335 -23.92 -2.89 -2.11
N ALA A 336 -23.24 -1.80 -2.44
CA ALA A 336 -23.25 -1.23 -3.79
C ALA A 336 -22.50 -2.12 -4.80
N LEU A 337 -22.82 -1.95 -6.09
CA LEU A 337 -22.07 -2.60 -7.17
C LEU A 337 -20.63 -2.06 -7.20
N LYS A 338 -19.66 -2.95 -7.18
CA LYS A 338 -18.25 -2.69 -7.49
C LYS A 338 -17.87 -3.44 -8.75
N VAL A 339 -17.35 -2.68 -9.72
CA VAL A 339 -16.78 -3.19 -10.96
C VAL A 339 -15.32 -2.74 -11.00
N HIS A 340 -14.40 -3.67 -10.84
CA HIS A 340 -12.97 -3.44 -10.86
C HIS A 340 -12.39 -3.89 -12.20
N VAL A 341 -11.67 -3.01 -12.91
CA VAL A 341 -10.98 -3.35 -14.15
C VAL A 341 -9.64 -4.00 -13.81
N HIS A 342 -9.57 -5.32 -13.91
CA HIS A 342 -8.36 -6.08 -13.66
C HIS A 342 -7.41 -6.06 -14.86
N GLY A 343 -7.96 -6.15 -16.07
CA GLY A 343 -7.19 -6.13 -17.31
C GLY A 343 -7.97 -5.50 -18.45
N ALA A 344 -7.24 -4.91 -19.40
CA ALA A 344 -7.78 -4.43 -20.66
C ALA A 344 -6.82 -4.82 -21.78
N ARG A 345 -7.33 -5.27 -22.92
CA ARG A 345 -6.52 -5.56 -24.12
C ARG A 345 -7.36 -5.52 -25.37
N TRP A 346 -6.73 -5.21 -26.49
CA TRP A 346 -7.31 -5.53 -27.77
C TRP A 346 -7.11 -7.01 -28.08
N VAL A 347 -8.16 -7.68 -28.55
CA VAL A 347 -8.10 -9.09 -28.95
C VAL A 347 -7.70 -9.17 -30.42
N ASP A 348 -8.21 -8.25 -31.23
CA ASP A 348 -7.89 -8.10 -32.64
C ASP A 348 -8.02 -6.62 -33.07
N GLY A 349 -8.16 -6.37 -34.37
CA GLY A 349 -8.28 -5.02 -34.93
C GLY A 349 -9.58 -4.31 -34.59
N GLU A 350 -10.64 -5.01 -34.19
CA GLU A 350 -11.99 -4.45 -33.97
C GLU A 350 -12.55 -4.76 -32.59
N ARG A 351 -12.03 -5.78 -31.90
CA ARG A 351 -12.53 -6.21 -30.59
C ARG A 351 -11.60 -5.87 -29.44
N VAL A 352 -12.21 -5.34 -28.38
CA VAL A 352 -11.57 -5.03 -27.10
C VAL A 352 -12.16 -5.94 -26.03
N GLN A 353 -11.29 -6.48 -25.19
CA GLN A 353 -11.67 -7.28 -24.03
C GLN A 353 -11.26 -6.57 -22.74
N LEU A 354 -12.18 -6.54 -21.79
CA LEU A 354 -11.94 -6.19 -20.39
C LEU A 354 -12.09 -7.43 -19.53
N ASP A 355 -11.10 -7.68 -18.67
CA ASP A 355 -11.20 -8.65 -17.59
C ASP A 355 -11.57 -7.85 -16.31
N LEU A 356 -12.73 -8.16 -15.73
CA LEU A 356 -13.37 -7.42 -14.66
C LEU A 356 -13.61 -8.31 -13.44
N PHE A 357 -13.57 -7.73 -12.25
CA PHE A 357 -14.12 -8.34 -11.04
C PHE A 357 -15.37 -7.56 -10.61
N VAL A 358 -16.52 -8.24 -10.66
CA VAL A 358 -17.85 -7.66 -10.45
C VAL A 358 -18.48 -8.23 -9.19
N ARG A 359 -18.92 -7.38 -8.27
CA ARG A 359 -19.56 -7.81 -7.03
C ARG A 359 -20.56 -6.78 -6.52
N ALA A 360 -21.57 -7.22 -5.78
CA ALA A 360 -22.23 -6.37 -4.80
C ALA A 360 -21.44 -6.48 -3.49
N ASP A 361 -20.96 -5.35 -2.95
CA ASP A 361 -20.16 -5.38 -1.73
C ASP A 361 -20.93 -6.06 -0.58
N PHE A 362 -20.21 -6.86 0.21
CA PHE A 362 -20.76 -7.67 1.29
C PHE A 362 -21.89 -8.64 0.90
N VAL A 363 -22.06 -9.00 -0.37
CA VAL A 363 -22.98 -10.06 -0.80
C VAL A 363 -22.21 -11.20 -1.44
N SER A 364 -22.26 -12.38 -0.83
CA SER A 364 -21.54 -13.56 -1.32
C SER A 364 -22.19 -14.14 -2.58
N TYR A 365 -21.38 -14.66 -3.50
CA TYR A 365 -21.87 -15.51 -4.59
C TYR A 365 -22.15 -16.95 -4.15
N ARG A 366 -21.77 -17.34 -2.93
CA ARG A 366 -22.16 -18.64 -2.34
C ARG A 366 -23.50 -18.52 -1.61
N SER A 367 -24.25 -19.61 -1.52
CA SER A 367 -25.48 -19.65 -0.73
C SER A 367 -25.22 -19.75 0.77
N ASP A 368 -26.09 -19.14 1.56
CA ASP A 368 -26.07 -19.19 3.03
C ASP A 368 -26.63 -20.51 3.60
N ASP A 369 -27.19 -21.40 2.77
CA ASP A 369 -27.83 -22.64 3.22
C ASP A 369 -26.81 -23.68 3.71
N GLU A 370 -26.84 -23.97 5.02
CA GLU A 370 -25.99 -24.95 5.73
C GLU A 370 -26.17 -26.44 5.31
N GLY A 371 -26.75 -26.71 4.13
CA GLY A 371 -26.92 -28.05 3.58
C GLY A 371 -26.75 -28.14 2.06
N ALA A 372 -26.45 -27.04 1.37
CA ALA A 372 -26.07 -27.07 -0.03
C ALA A 372 -24.67 -27.70 -0.16
N ALA A 373 -24.44 -28.52 -1.19
CA ALA A 373 -23.10 -29.02 -1.49
C ALA A 373 -22.11 -27.84 -1.48
N GLU A 374 -20.89 -28.03 -0.95
CA GLU A 374 -19.85 -26.99 -0.78
C GLU A 374 -19.46 -26.23 -2.08
N GLU A 375 -20.08 -26.55 -3.22
CA GLU A 375 -19.78 -26.05 -4.56
C GLU A 375 -20.94 -25.30 -5.23
N ALA A 376 -22.13 -25.22 -4.62
CA ALA A 376 -23.27 -24.58 -5.26
C ALA A 376 -23.18 -23.03 -5.18
N HIS A 377 -22.82 -22.39 -6.29
CA HIS A 377 -22.91 -20.93 -6.44
C HIS A 377 -24.36 -20.48 -6.59
N ALA A 378 -24.69 -19.33 -6.00
CA ALA A 378 -25.95 -18.66 -6.21
C ALA A 378 -26.12 -18.29 -7.69
N PRO A 379 -27.33 -18.48 -8.27
CA PRO A 379 -27.62 -17.95 -9.59
C PRO A 379 -27.45 -16.43 -9.56
N HIS A 380 -26.79 -15.92 -10.59
CA HIS A 380 -26.55 -14.50 -10.79
C HIS A 380 -26.67 -14.16 -12.27
N GLU A 381 -27.08 -12.93 -12.55
CA GLU A 381 -27.19 -12.40 -13.90
C GLU A 381 -26.41 -11.09 -13.97
N LEU A 382 -25.52 -10.97 -14.95
CA LEU A 382 -24.74 -9.78 -15.21
C LEU A 382 -24.97 -9.32 -16.64
N SER A 383 -25.39 -8.07 -16.80
CA SER A 383 -25.41 -7.39 -18.09
C SER A 383 -24.44 -6.22 -18.08
N ALA A 384 -23.81 -5.98 -19.23
CA ALA A 384 -22.93 -4.85 -19.46
C ALA A 384 -23.32 -4.17 -20.78
N TYR A 385 -23.23 -2.85 -20.81
CA TYR A 385 -23.59 -2.04 -21.97
C TYR A 385 -22.73 -0.78 -22.03
N LEU A 386 -22.66 -0.17 -23.22
CA LEU A 386 -22.12 1.18 -23.43
C LEU A 386 -23.25 2.15 -23.71
N VAL A 387 -23.15 3.36 -23.19
CA VAL A 387 -24.03 4.49 -23.52
C VAL A 387 -23.19 5.62 -24.11
N GLU A 388 -23.57 6.09 -25.29
CA GLU A 388 -23.01 7.29 -25.92
C GLU A 388 -23.42 8.53 -25.13
N GLU A 389 -22.44 9.34 -24.72
CA GLU A 389 -22.67 10.48 -23.83
C GLU A 389 -23.54 11.58 -24.46
N GLN A 390 -23.34 11.90 -25.74
CA GLN A 390 -24.05 13.01 -26.40
C GLN A 390 -25.41 12.60 -26.97
N GLY A 391 -25.52 11.38 -27.49
CA GLY A 391 -26.70 10.90 -28.23
C GLY A 391 -27.56 9.89 -27.49
N GLY A 392 -27.09 9.35 -26.35
CA GLY A 392 -27.81 8.37 -25.54
C GLY A 392 -27.96 6.98 -26.19
N ARG A 393 -27.34 6.75 -27.36
CA ARG A 393 -27.35 5.43 -28.02
C ARG A 393 -26.71 4.39 -27.11
N ARG A 394 -27.32 3.21 -27.05
CA ARG A 394 -26.87 2.09 -26.22
C ARG A 394 -26.43 0.92 -27.08
N VAL A 395 -25.31 0.30 -26.70
CA VAL A 395 -24.80 -0.94 -27.27
C VAL A 395 -24.63 -1.94 -26.14
N ASP A 396 -25.31 -3.08 -26.21
CA ASP A 396 -25.11 -4.16 -25.24
C ASP A 396 -23.80 -4.91 -25.56
N LEU A 397 -23.10 -5.34 -24.50
CA LEU A 397 -21.81 -6.00 -24.60
C LEU A 397 -21.93 -7.50 -24.35
N GLN A 398 -21.00 -8.27 -24.89
CA GLN A 398 -20.90 -9.70 -24.59
C GLN A 398 -20.25 -9.89 -23.22
N VAL A 399 -20.89 -10.69 -22.36
CA VAL A 399 -20.48 -10.95 -20.98
C VAL A 399 -20.25 -12.45 -20.80
N GLU A 400 -19.08 -12.83 -20.30
CA GLU A 400 -18.71 -14.20 -19.95
C GLU A 400 -18.18 -14.24 -18.51
N SER A 401 -18.98 -14.77 -17.58
CA SER A 401 -18.56 -14.99 -16.19
C SER A 401 -17.73 -16.26 -16.05
N HIS A 402 -16.75 -16.25 -15.16
CA HIS A 402 -15.92 -17.39 -14.78
C HIS A 402 -15.52 -17.28 -13.30
N VAL A 403 -14.87 -18.31 -12.76
CA VAL A 403 -14.39 -18.30 -11.38
C VAL A 403 -12.91 -17.94 -11.36
N ASP A 404 -12.56 -16.89 -10.63
CA ASP A 404 -11.16 -16.50 -10.37
C ASP A 404 -11.02 -16.03 -8.92
N VAL A 405 -10.16 -16.70 -8.15
CA VAL A 405 -9.91 -16.38 -6.73
C VAL A 405 -9.33 -14.98 -6.54
N GLU A 406 -8.67 -14.41 -7.56
CA GLU A 406 -8.12 -13.05 -7.50
C GLU A 406 -9.21 -12.01 -7.24
N ALA A 407 -10.45 -12.26 -7.66
CA ALA A 407 -11.58 -11.38 -7.34
C ALA A 407 -11.77 -11.22 -5.81
N GLY A 408 -11.63 -12.32 -5.06
CA GLY A 408 -11.68 -12.31 -3.60
C GLY A 408 -10.43 -11.71 -2.97
N VAL A 409 -9.24 -11.95 -3.55
CA VAL A 409 -7.97 -11.36 -3.10
C VAL A 409 -8.00 -9.83 -3.23
N VAL A 410 -8.49 -9.31 -4.35
CA VAL A 410 -8.64 -7.86 -4.61
C VAL A 410 -9.73 -7.25 -3.74
N ALA A 411 -10.82 -7.96 -3.47
CA ALA A 411 -11.88 -7.48 -2.58
C ALA A 411 -11.43 -7.36 -1.12
N GLY A 412 -10.64 -8.32 -0.64
CA GLY A 412 -10.11 -8.31 0.73
C GLY A 412 -11.13 -8.58 1.84
N HIS A 413 -12.36 -8.98 1.52
CA HIS A 413 -13.36 -9.33 2.53
C HIS A 413 -13.14 -10.75 3.06
N ARG A 414 -13.39 -10.96 4.36
CA ARG A 414 -13.20 -12.24 5.07
C ARG A 414 -14.35 -13.23 4.90
N HIS A 415 -15.58 -12.74 4.70
CA HIS A 415 -16.77 -13.58 4.83
C HIS A 415 -17.52 -13.81 3.53
N GLN A 416 -17.19 -13.07 2.46
CA GLN A 416 -17.86 -13.18 1.18
C GLN A 416 -16.95 -13.84 0.14
N ASP A 417 -17.52 -14.78 -0.61
CA ASP A 417 -16.87 -15.34 -1.79
C ASP A 417 -17.26 -14.53 -3.03
N TYR A 418 -16.26 -13.92 -3.66
CA TYR A 418 -16.42 -13.16 -4.90
C TYR A 418 -15.78 -13.82 -6.11
N ALA A 419 -15.19 -15.01 -5.96
CA ALA A 419 -14.51 -15.68 -7.08
C ALA A 419 -15.40 -15.84 -8.32
N PRO A 420 -16.70 -16.17 -8.21
CA PRO A 420 -17.62 -16.24 -9.36
C PRO A 420 -17.94 -14.91 -10.03
N GLY A 421 -17.56 -13.77 -9.41
CA GLY A 421 -17.74 -12.44 -9.97
C GLY A 421 -16.72 -12.06 -11.03
N ALA A 422 -15.74 -12.93 -11.34
CA ALA A 422 -14.79 -12.69 -12.41
C ALA A 422 -15.50 -12.75 -13.77
N THR A 423 -15.34 -11.69 -14.56
CA THR A 423 -16.14 -11.48 -15.77
C THR A 423 -15.25 -10.99 -16.89
N ARG A 424 -15.43 -11.55 -18.08
CA ARG A 424 -14.87 -11.05 -19.32
C ARG A 424 -15.95 -10.31 -20.10
N VAL A 425 -15.69 -9.05 -20.41
CA VAL A 425 -16.56 -8.22 -21.25
C VAL A 425 -15.88 -7.98 -22.59
N THR A 426 -16.56 -8.32 -23.68
CA THR A 426 -16.06 -8.10 -25.03
C THR A 426 -16.88 -7.02 -25.73
N LEU A 427 -16.18 -5.98 -26.18
CA LEU A 427 -16.68 -4.90 -27.01
C LEU A 427 -16.29 -5.16 -28.47
N ASP A 428 -17.28 -5.22 -29.34
CA ASP A 428 -17.09 -5.07 -30.79
C ASP A 428 -17.15 -3.59 -31.16
N ALA A 429 -16.00 -3.00 -31.49
CA ALA A 429 -15.92 -1.58 -31.82
C ALA A 429 -16.71 -1.22 -33.10
N SER A 430 -17.06 -2.21 -33.93
CA SER A 430 -17.90 -1.99 -35.11
C SER A 430 -19.36 -1.68 -34.80
N ALA A 431 -19.81 -2.00 -33.58
CA ALA A 431 -21.13 -1.61 -33.10
C ALA A 431 -21.22 -0.13 -32.69
N LEU A 432 -20.08 0.57 -32.59
CA LEU A 432 -20.01 1.98 -32.20
C LEU A 432 -20.22 2.92 -33.38
N SER A 433 -20.42 4.19 -33.05
CA SER A 433 -20.58 5.28 -34.02
C SER A 433 -19.98 6.58 -33.52
N LEU A 434 -19.73 7.51 -34.45
CA LEU A 434 -19.38 8.89 -34.13
C LEU A 434 -20.56 9.62 -33.46
N GLY A 435 -20.24 10.71 -32.77
CA GLY A 435 -21.21 11.62 -32.17
C GLY A 435 -22.11 12.29 -33.20
N VAL A 436 -23.08 13.06 -32.70
CA VAL A 436 -23.94 13.92 -33.53
C VAL A 436 -23.05 14.82 -34.40
N ASP A 437 -23.42 14.98 -35.68
CA ASP A 437 -22.65 15.70 -36.71
C ASP A 437 -21.29 15.11 -37.09
N GLY A 438 -21.03 13.83 -36.77
CA GLY A 438 -19.76 13.15 -37.11
C GLY A 438 -18.58 13.62 -36.27
N ARG A 439 -18.83 14.17 -35.07
CA ARG A 439 -17.80 14.60 -34.12
C ARG A 439 -17.33 13.46 -33.22
N ALA A 440 -16.23 13.69 -32.51
CA ALA A 440 -15.76 12.74 -31.50
C ALA A 440 -16.75 12.67 -30.32
N THR A 441 -16.94 11.48 -29.77
CA THR A 441 -17.85 11.20 -28.65
C THR A 441 -17.23 10.14 -27.73
N ASP A 442 -17.62 10.17 -26.46
CA ASP A 442 -17.24 9.17 -25.48
C ASP A 442 -18.42 8.23 -25.21
N TRP A 443 -18.09 6.95 -25.04
CA TRP A 443 -19.02 5.91 -24.63
C TRP A 443 -18.64 5.41 -23.24
N VAL A 444 -19.65 5.35 -22.36
CA VAL A 444 -19.48 5.05 -20.94
C VAL A 444 -20.06 3.67 -20.62
N PHE A 445 -19.34 2.89 -19.83
CA PHE A 445 -19.79 1.56 -19.39
C PHE A 445 -20.87 1.63 -18.32
N GLY A 446 -21.93 0.85 -18.49
CA GLY A 446 -22.96 0.57 -17.50
C GLY A 446 -23.10 -0.93 -17.26
N PHE A 447 -23.45 -1.30 -16.04
CA PHE A 447 -23.54 -2.68 -15.57
C PHE A 447 -24.80 -2.86 -14.71
N VAL A 448 -25.43 -4.03 -14.81
CA VAL A 448 -26.48 -4.48 -13.90
C VAL A 448 -26.14 -5.87 -13.40
N LEU A 449 -25.99 -6.02 -12.09
CA LEU A 449 -25.81 -7.31 -11.41
C LEU A 449 -27.08 -7.65 -10.63
N THR A 450 -27.67 -8.79 -10.93
CA THR A 450 -28.70 -9.40 -10.09
C THR A 450 -28.12 -10.63 -9.40
N LEU A 451 -28.08 -10.61 -8.07
CA LEU A 451 -27.47 -11.66 -7.23
C LEU A 451 -28.35 -11.87 -6.00
N ARG A 452 -28.70 -13.12 -5.66
CA ARG A 452 -29.48 -13.46 -4.45
C ARG A 452 -30.79 -12.65 -4.29
N GLY A 453 -31.42 -12.26 -5.40
CA GLY A 453 -32.66 -11.47 -5.41
C GLY A 453 -32.48 -9.96 -5.24
N ILE A 454 -31.24 -9.47 -5.05
CA ILE A 454 -30.93 -8.04 -5.11
C ILE A 454 -30.44 -7.67 -6.51
N SER A 455 -30.80 -6.47 -6.98
CA SER A 455 -30.27 -5.91 -8.22
C SER A 455 -29.51 -4.62 -7.94
N ARG A 456 -28.33 -4.47 -8.55
CA ARG A 456 -27.49 -3.29 -8.43
C ARG A 456 -27.03 -2.84 -9.80
N THR A 457 -27.15 -1.54 -10.05
CA THR A 457 -26.74 -0.89 -11.30
C THR A 457 -25.63 0.10 -11.03
N GLY A 458 -24.65 0.18 -11.93
CA GLY A 458 -23.54 1.12 -11.77
C GLY A 458 -22.59 1.13 -12.97
N SER A 459 -21.44 1.76 -12.79
CA SER A 459 -20.37 1.88 -13.78
C SER A 459 -19.05 1.30 -13.22
N LEU A 460 -17.94 1.52 -13.92
CA LEU A 460 -16.61 1.16 -13.44
C LEU A 460 -16.27 1.90 -12.15
N THR A 461 -15.72 1.20 -11.16
CA THR A 461 -15.47 1.72 -9.79
C THR A 461 -14.01 1.74 -9.37
N SER A 462 -13.15 0.90 -9.96
CA SER A 462 -11.69 0.97 -9.77
C SER A 462 -10.93 0.31 -10.92
N LEU A 463 -9.62 0.51 -10.99
CA LEU A 463 -8.73 0.00 -12.03
C LEU A 463 -7.41 -0.50 -11.41
N GLU A 464 -6.88 -1.63 -11.89
CA GLU A 464 -5.59 -2.17 -11.45
C GLU A 464 -4.41 -1.55 -12.24
N GLU A 465 -3.70 -0.65 -11.57
CA GLU A 465 -2.60 0.13 -12.15
C GLU A 465 -1.35 -0.71 -12.48
N ARG A 466 -1.19 -1.88 -11.85
CA ARG A 466 -0.03 -2.77 -12.08
C ARG A 466 -0.19 -3.66 -13.30
N GLY A 467 -1.40 -3.75 -13.84
CA GLY A 467 -1.75 -4.60 -14.97
C GLY A 467 -1.79 -3.87 -16.31
N SER A 468 -2.39 -4.54 -17.30
CA SER A 468 -2.67 -3.95 -18.61
C SER A 468 -3.69 -2.81 -18.55
N ALA A 469 -4.55 -2.77 -17.53
CA ALA A 469 -5.46 -1.66 -17.29
C ALA A 469 -4.71 -0.37 -16.88
N GLY A 470 -3.60 -0.47 -16.15
CA GLY A 470 -2.72 0.67 -15.84
C GLY A 470 -2.02 1.31 -17.04
N LEU A 471 -2.11 0.68 -18.22
CA LEU A 471 -1.56 1.17 -19.47
C LEU A 471 -2.60 1.94 -20.31
N LEU A 472 -3.84 2.14 -19.83
CA LEU A 472 -4.84 2.91 -20.56
C LEU A 472 -4.31 4.32 -20.89
N GLY A 473 -4.46 4.75 -22.14
CA GLY A 473 -3.88 6.00 -22.65
C GLY A 473 -2.39 5.96 -22.99
N GLN A 474 -1.69 4.84 -22.78
CA GLN A 474 -0.31 4.60 -23.24
C GLN A 474 -0.28 3.91 -24.62
N PRO A 475 0.89 3.78 -25.29
CA PRO A 475 0.98 3.14 -26.62
C PRO A 475 0.24 1.80 -26.76
N ALA A 476 0.32 0.93 -25.75
CA ALA A 476 -0.36 -0.38 -25.74
C ALA A 476 -1.89 -0.29 -25.95
N HIS A 477 -2.50 0.85 -25.61
CA HIS A 477 -3.94 1.13 -25.79
C HIS A 477 -4.19 2.33 -26.72
N ALA A 478 -3.23 2.65 -27.59
CA ALA A 478 -3.35 3.75 -28.53
C ALA A 478 -4.56 3.59 -29.47
N PRO A 479 -5.13 4.70 -29.98
CA PRO A 479 -6.26 4.67 -30.90
C PRO A 479 -6.04 3.75 -32.10
N ARG A 480 -7.07 2.97 -32.43
CA ARG A 480 -7.10 2.07 -33.59
C ARG A 480 -8.18 2.50 -34.57
N VAL A 481 -7.83 2.48 -35.86
CA VAL A 481 -8.79 2.74 -36.92
C VAL A 481 -9.60 1.47 -37.15
N VAL A 482 -10.89 1.55 -36.88
CA VAL A 482 -11.86 0.45 -37.01
C VAL A 482 -12.97 0.86 -37.98
N ARG A 483 -13.68 -0.13 -38.52
CA ARG A 483 -14.94 0.11 -39.23
C ARG A 483 -16.05 0.28 -38.18
N LEU A 484 -16.80 1.37 -38.25
CA LEU A 484 -17.95 1.68 -37.40
C LEU A 484 -19.26 1.24 -38.07
N GLY A 485 -20.35 1.25 -37.31
CA GLY A 485 -21.70 1.00 -37.82
C GLY A 485 -22.04 1.98 -38.95
N GLY A 486 -22.59 1.48 -40.06
CA GLY A 486 -22.95 2.32 -41.22
C GLY A 486 -21.85 2.50 -42.28
N ALA A 487 -20.81 1.66 -42.28
CA ALA A 487 -19.70 1.64 -43.24
C ALA A 487 -18.70 2.82 -43.15
N GLU A 488 -18.75 3.60 -42.07
CA GLU A 488 -17.76 4.65 -41.77
C GLU A 488 -16.52 4.06 -41.08
N ARG A 489 -15.37 4.75 -41.14
CA ARG A 489 -14.18 4.43 -40.31
C ARG A 489 -14.14 5.36 -39.11
N GLY A 490 -13.61 4.93 -37.99
CA GLY A 490 -13.39 5.76 -36.80
C GLY A 490 -12.13 5.34 -36.03
N ALA A 491 -11.55 6.28 -35.29
CA ALA A 491 -10.46 6.01 -34.37
C ALA A 491 -11.04 5.71 -32.98
N VAL A 492 -10.92 4.46 -32.53
CA VAL A 492 -11.42 3.99 -31.24
C VAL A 492 -10.26 3.83 -30.27
N ALA A 493 -10.40 4.39 -29.07
CA ALA A 493 -9.38 4.33 -28.02
C ALA A 493 -9.99 4.07 -26.65
N LEU A 494 -9.32 3.26 -25.84
CA LEU A 494 -9.64 3.17 -24.42
C LEU A 494 -8.80 4.18 -23.66
N ARG A 495 -9.47 5.06 -22.92
CA ARG A 495 -8.81 6.12 -22.16
C ARG A 495 -9.30 6.09 -20.72
N ALA A 496 -8.39 6.35 -19.80
CA ALA A 496 -8.73 6.84 -18.48
C ALA A 496 -8.65 8.36 -18.51
N ASP A 497 -9.59 9.06 -17.88
CA ASP A 497 -9.48 10.49 -17.62
C ASP A 497 -9.57 10.77 -16.11
N SER A 498 -9.34 12.01 -15.70
CA SER A 498 -9.30 12.37 -14.26
C SER A 498 -10.66 12.23 -13.55
N ARG A 499 -11.76 12.04 -14.28
CA ARG A 499 -13.13 11.87 -13.77
C ARG A 499 -13.67 10.46 -13.97
N ARG A 500 -13.11 9.68 -14.89
CA ARG A 500 -13.62 8.38 -15.33
C ARG A 500 -12.49 7.38 -15.50
N LEU A 501 -12.63 6.24 -14.82
CA LEU A 501 -11.62 5.19 -14.78
C LEU A 501 -11.32 4.57 -16.16
N ALA A 502 -12.36 4.37 -16.98
CA ALA A 502 -12.20 4.04 -18.40
C ALA A 502 -13.42 4.47 -19.22
N VAL A 503 -13.17 5.01 -20.41
CA VAL A 503 -14.16 5.32 -21.45
C VAL A 503 -13.68 4.81 -22.80
N VAL A 504 -14.63 4.57 -23.70
CA VAL A 504 -14.32 4.28 -25.11
C VAL A 504 -14.52 5.56 -25.92
N HIS A 505 -13.40 6.17 -26.29
CA HIS A 505 -13.39 7.39 -27.11
C HIS A 505 -13.45 7.02 -28.59
N VAL A 506 -14.46 7.53 -29.28
CA VAL A 506 -14.64 7.34 -30.73
C VAL A 506 -14.46 8.68 -31.41
N ALA A 507 -13.45 8.81 -32.27
CA ALA A 507 -13.16 10.02 -33.02
C ALA A 507 -13.19 9.78 -34.54
N PRO A 508 -13.37 10.82 -35.35
CA PRO A 508 -13.20 10.72 -36.79
C PRO A 508 -11.84 10.11 -37.13
N PRO A 509 -11.75 9.27 -38.17
CA PRO A 509 -10.51 8.61 -38.52
C PRO A 509 -9.50 9.67 -38.98
N PRO A 510 -8.19 9.39 -38.87
CA PRO A 510 -7.18 10.23 -39.49
C PRO A 510 -7.52 10.45 -40.97
N ARG A 511 -7.40 11.69 -41.45
CA ARG A 511 -7.70 12.03 -42.86
C ARG A 511 -6.86 11.24 -43.84
N ILE A 512 -5.69 10.78 -43.41
CA ILE A 512 -4.77 9.97 -44.18
C ILE A 512 -4.39 8.78 -43.30
N VAL A 513 -4.57 7.57 -43.79
CA VAL A 513 -4.25 6.32 -43.07
C VAL A 513 -3.31 5.50 -43.94
N ALA A 514 -2.29 4.91 -43.33
CA ALA A 514 -1.45 3.95 -44.05
C ALA A 514 -2.22 2.62 -44.22
N GLU A 515 -2.31 2.10 -45.43
CA GLU A 515 -2.81 0.74 -45.70
C GLU A 515 -1.67 -0.28 -45.57
N GLU A 516 -0.46 0.10 -46.02
CA GLU A 516 0.74 -0.72 -45.90
C GLU A 516 1.95 0.15 -45.57
N LEU A 517 2.87 -0.37 -44.75
CA LEU A 517 4.16 0.24 -44.45
C LEU A 517 5.20 -0.87 -44.44
N ARG A 518 6.32 -0.69 -45.12
CA ARG A 518 7.48 -1.58 -45.05
C ARG A 518 8.74 -0.75 -44.87
N SER A 519 9.57 -1.14 -43.91
CA SER A 519 10.89 -0.57 -43.72
C SER A 519 11.93 -1.56 -44.22
N GLU A 520 12.88 -1.09 -45.03
CA GLU A 520 14.11 -1.81 -45.40
C GLU A 520 15.32 -0.91 -45.13
N GLY A 521 16.09 -1.25 -44.09
CA GLY A 521 17.11 -0.35 -43.53
C GLY A 521 16.58 1.04 -43.14
N ARG A 522 16.87 2.06 -43.94
CA ARG A 522 16.39 3.45 -43.76
C ARG A 522 15.28 3.86 -44.72
N VAL A 523 14.94 2.99 -45.65
CA VAL A 523 13.94 3.26 -46.69
C VAL A 523 12.60 2.79 -46.18
N LEU A 524 11.68 3.73 -45.97
CA LEU A 524 10.29 3.47 -45.69
C LEU A 524 9.51 3.54 -46.99
N THR A 525 8.87 2.44 -47.35
CA THR A 525 7.87 2.38 -48.43
C THR A 525 6.49 2.25 -47.82
N GLY A 526 5.50 2.87 -48.43
CA GLY A 526 4.14 2.75 -47.92
C GLY A 526 3.07 3.11 -48.93
N ARG A 527 1.87 2.64 -48.64
CA ARG A 527 0.64 2.92 -49.39
C ARG A 527 -0.34 3.61 -48.45
N LEU A 528 -0.85 4.77 -48.85
CA LEU A 528 -1.74 5.63 -48.05
C LEU A 528 -3.13 5.70 -48.69
N ALA A 529 -4.17 5.68 -47.87
CA ALA A 529 -5.57 5.89 -48.23
C ALA A 529 -6.13 7.17 -47.59
N GLY A 530 -7.19 7.73 -48.18
CA GLY A 530 -7.87 8.95 -47.70
C GLY A 530 -7.49 10.32 -48.29
N PRO A 531 -6.55 10.50 -49.25
CA PRO A 531 -6.49 11.77 -49.98
C PRO A 531 -7.84 12.02 -50.76
N PRO A 532 -8.38 13.27 -50.87
CA PRO A 532 -9.65 13.66 -51.55
C PRO A 532 -9.67 13.32 -53.06
N SER A 533 -10.36 13.97 -54.01
CA SER A 533 -10.11 13.78 -55.48
C SER A 533 -9.65 15.05 -56.20
N GLY A 534 -8.49 15.01 -56.87
CA GLY A 534 -7.87 16.14 -57.59
C GLY A 534 -6.68 16.86 -56.92
N ALA A 535 -6.49 16.78 -55.59
CA ALA A 535 -5.44 17.53 -54.86
C ALA A 535 -4.07 16.81 -54.67
N TRP A 536 -3.93 15.55 -55.10
CA TRP A 536 -2.90 14.60 -54.60
C TRP A 536 -1.72 14.43 -55.56
N LEU A 537 -1.80 15.03 -56.75
CA LEU A 537 -0.73 15.02 -57.75
C LEU A 537 0.50 15.86 -57.34
N ARG A 538 0.43 16.63 -56.24
CA ARG A 538 1.48 17.59 -55.82
C ARG A 538 1.90 17.51 -54.34
N GLY A 539 1.47 16.50 -53.60
CA GLY A 539 1.82 16.35 -52.17
C GLY A 539 3.17 15.67 -51.92
N THR A 540 3.78 15.95 -50.77
CA THR A 540 4.98 15.24 -50.27
C THR A 540 4.71 14.57 -48.93
N VAL A 541 5.25 13.37 -48.73
CA VAL A 541 5.33 12.75 -47.40
C VAL A 541 6.55 13.33 -46.70
N VAL A 542 6.37 13.79 -45.46
CA VAL A 542 7.42 14.40 -44.64
C VAL A 542 7.62 13.59 -43.36
N ALA A 543 8.86 13.24 -43.05
CA ALA A 543 9.26 12.85 -41.71
C ALA A 543 9.94 14.03 -41.00
N ALA A 544 9.49 14.34 -39.78
CA ALA A 544 10.09 15.36 -38.92
C ALA A 544 10.22 14.84 -37.48
N PRO A 545 11.18 15.31 -36.66
CA PRO A 545 11.30 14.92 -35.27
C PRO A 545 9.99 15.06 -34.51
N ALA A 546 9.60 14.01 -33.78
CA ALA A 546 8.39 14.01 -32.97
C ALA A 546 8.51 15.05 -31.84
N ALA A 547 7.39 15.71 -31.51
CA ALA A 547 7.33 16.63 -30.38
C ALA A 547 7.37 15.85 -29.05
N VAL A 548 7.87 16.49 -27.98
CA VAL A 548 7.86 15.90 -26.63
C VAL A 548 6.41 15.58 -26.22
N PRO A 549 6.15 14.38 -25.66
CA PRO A 549 4.83 14.00 -25.14
C PRO A 549 4.25 15.07 -24.21
N GLY A 550 2.94 15.35 -24.33
CA GLY A 550 2.21 16.29 -23.44
C GLY A 550 2.06 17.73 -23.94
N THR A 551 2.73 18.14 -25.03
CA THR A 551 2.55 19.48 -25.61
C THR A 551 1.47 19.48 -26.70
N THR A 552 0.45 20.35 -26.57
CA THR A 552 -0.68 20.49 -27.50
C THR A 552 -0.38 21.42 -28.68
N LYS A 553 0.66 22.26 -28.58
CA LYS A 553 1.08 23.16 -29.66
C LYS A 553 2.37 22.68 -30.29
N TRP A 554 2.26 22.23 -31.53
CA TRP A 554 3.40 22.16 -32.43
C TRP A 554 3.82 23.59 -32.75
N ALA A 555 4.85 24.09 -32.07
CA ALA A 555 5.62 25.19 -32.63
C ALA A 555 6.60 24.55 -33.60
N ALA A 556 6.35 24.67 -34.90
CA ALA A 556 7.35 24.42 -35.93
C ALA A 556 8.64 25.09 -35.44
N ARG A 557 9.66 24.32 -35.08
CA ARG A 557 10.98 24.91 -34.97
C ARG A 557 11.42 25.15 -36.40
N PRO A 558 11.71 26.39 -36.81
CA PRO A 558 12.10 26.69 -38.19
C PRO A 558 13.29 25.86 -38.70
N ASN A 559 14.08 25.30 -37.77
CA ASN A 559 15.32 24.57 -38.04
C ASN A 559 15.27 23.07 -37.64
N ALA A 560 14.08 22.47 -37.47
CA ALA A 560 14.02 21.01 -37.25
C ALA A 560 14.35 20.26 -38.55
N PRO A 561 15.21 19.21 -38.52
CA PRO A 561 15.52 18.44 -39.71
C PRO A 561 14.24 17.79 -40.27
N ARG A 562 14.07 17.82 -41.59
CA ARG A 562 12.91 17.25 -42.30
C ARG A 562 13.40 16.49 -43.50
N VAL A 563 12.72 15.40 -43.83
CA VAL A 563 12.93 14.70 -45.10
C VAL A 563 11.61 14.53 -45.80
N GLU A 564 11.61 14.82 -47.09
CA GLU A 564 10.42 14.85 -47.94
C GLU A 564 10.57 13.85 -49.08
N ALA A 565 9.48 13.19 -49.45
CA ALA A 565 9.40 12.32 -50.61
C ALA A 565 8.11 12.59 -51.40
N PRO A 566 8.12 12.52 -52.74
CA PRO A 566 6.94 12.72 -53.55
C PRO A 566 5.91 11.61 -53.33
N LEU A 567 4.61 11.96 -53.32
CA LEU A 567 3.51 11.01 -53.35
C LEU A 567 3.16 10.64 -54.79
N GLN A 568 3.12 9.34 -55.07
CA GLN A 568 2.77 8.79 -56.38
C GLN A 568 1.36 8.18 -56.35
N PRO A 569 0.40 8.70 -57.12
CA PRO A 569 -0.96 8.17 -57.15
C PRO A 569 -1.01 6.79 -57.83
N VAL A 570 -1.86 5.89 -57.32
CA VAL A 570 -1.98 4.51 -57.84
C VAL A 570 -3.42 4.14 -58.26
N GLY A 571 -4.39 5.04 -58.06
CA GLY A 571 -5.82 4.83 -58.37
C GLY A 571 -6.70 4.74 -57.11
N ASP A 572 -8.02 4.93 -57.24
CA ASP A 572 -9.02 4.70 -56.16
C ASP A 572 -8.76 5.38 -54.80
N GLY A 573 -8.23 6.61 -54.79
CA GLY A 573 -7.95 7.31 -53.53
C GLY A 573 -6.68 6.82 -52.83
N LEU A 574 -5.80 6.09 -53.53
CA LEU A 574 -4.55 5.56 -53.00
C LEU A 574 -3.33 6.27 -53.58
N ALA A 575 -2.30 6.44 -52.73
CA ALA A 575 -0.99 6.92 -53.13
C ALA A 575 0.12 6.10 -52.47
N THR A 576 1.26 5.99 -53.14
CA THR A 576 2.47 5.34 -52.64
C THR A 576 3.59 6.34 -52.44
N PHE A 577 4.54 6.01 -51.58
CA PHE A 577 5.72 6.82 -51.36
C PHE A 577 6.93 5.94 -51.06
N VAL A 578 8.12 6.48 -51.32
CA VAL A 578 9.40 5.92 -50.93
C VAL A 578 10.19 7.03 -50.24
N LEU A 579 10.37 6.93 -48.94
CA LEU A 579 10.99 7.94 -48.08
C LEU A 579 12.25 7.35 -47.45
N THR A 580 13.40 8.01 -47.62
CA THR A 580 14.64 7.57 -46.96
C THR A 580 14.92 8.44 -45.73
N VAL A 581 14.88 7.86 -44.53
CA VAL A 581 15.21 8.57 -43.29
C VAL A 581 16.72 8.85 -43.26
N PRO A 582 17.17 10.08 -42.96
CA PRO A 582 18.58 10.46 -43.11
C PRO A 582 19.43 9.81 -41.99
N PRO A 583 20.75 9.61 -42.20
CA PRO A 583 21.64 9.16 -41.13
C PRO A 583 21.85 10.29 -40.10
N GLY A 584 21.65 10.01 -38.81
CA GLY A 584 21.79 10.98 -37.71
C GLY A 584 20.60 10.98 -36.72
N THR A 585 20.89 11.24 -35.44
CA THR A 585 19.89 11.43 -34.38
C THR A 585 19.48 12.91 -34.30
N PRO A 586 18.18 13.27 -34.24
CA PRO A 586 17.80 14.54 -33.66
C PRO A 586 18.34 14.60 -32.23
N ARG A 587 19.16 15.61 -31.91
CA ARG A 587 19.71 15.81 -30.55
C ARG A 587 18.54 15.91 -29.54
N PRO A 588 18.46 15.02 -28.53
CA PRO A 588 17.52 15.22 -27.43
C PRO A 588 17.88 16.51 -26.68
N ARG A 589 16.88 17.23 -26.18
CA ARG A 589 17.12 18.33 -25.24
C ARG A 589 17.45 17.75 -23.87
N SER A 590 18.41 18.38 -23.21
CA SER A 590 18.90 18.12 -21.86
C SER A 590 17.77 18.00 -20.82
N SER A 591 17.50 16.77 -20.39
CA SER A 591 16.94 16.42 -19.08
C SER A 591 16.96 14.92 -18.79
N GLU A 592 17.26 14.05 -19.76
CA GLU A 592 17.49 12.62 -19.51
C GLU A 592 18.99 12.31 -19.34
N PRO A 593 19.41 11.86 -18.15
CA PRO A 593 20.80 11.46 -17.90
C PRO A 593 21.03 10.04 -18.42
N SER A 594 21.17 9.86 -19.74
CA SER A 594 21.87 8.71 -20.36
C SER A 594 21.80 8.80 -21.89
N GLY A 595 22.83 8.34 -22.60
CA GLY A 595 22.92 8.33 -24.07
C GLY A 595 21.99 7.31 -24.77
N ASN A 596 20.74 7.18 -24.32
CA ASN A 596 19.79 6.12 -24.67
C ASN A 596 18.63 6.58 -25.58
N ALA A 597 18.76 7.73 -26.24
CA ALA A 597 17.65 8.34 -26.95
C ALA A 597 17.24 7.54 -28.19
N THR A 598 16.12 6.81 -28.08
CA THR A 598 15.34 6.40 -29.25
C THR A 598 14.86 7.67 -29.94
N SER A 599 15.39 7.98 -31.13
CA SER A 599 14.90 9.14 -31.87
C SER A 599 13.62 8.78 -32.61
N ALA A 600 12.54 9.50 -32.32
CA ALA A 600 11.25 9.34 -32.99
C ALA A 600 11.03 10.44 -34.04
N TRP A 601 10.52 10.04 -35.20
CA TRP A 601 10.08 10.94 -36.28
C TRP A 601 8.59 10.74 -36.51
N SER A 602 7.81 11.80 -36.64
CA SER A 602 6.40 11.73 -37.04
C SER A 602 6.27 11.71 -38.56
N LEU A 603 5.47 10.79 -39.09
CA LEU A 603 5.16 10.72 -40.53
C LEU A 603 3.93 11.59 -40.84
N ARG A 604 4.06 12.49 -41.82
CA ARG A 604 3.01 13.45 -42.21
C ARG A 604 2.91 13.58 -43.73
N VAL A 605 1.82 14.13 -44.22
CA VAL A 605 1.64 14.56 -45.61
C VAL A 605 1.52 16.06 -45.67
N LEU A 606 2.35 16.70 -46.48
CA LEU A 606 2.38 18.12 -46.77
C LEU A 606 1.62 18.41 -48.08
N ARG A 607 0.76 19.45 -48.06
CA ARG A 607 -0.01 19.94 -49.21
C ARG A 607 -0.30 21.43 -49.12
N ASP A 608 -0.84 22.01 -50.19
CA ASP A 608 -1.42 23.36 -50.20
C ASP A 608 -2.57 23.41 -49.16
N GLY A 609 -2.31 24.06 -48.02
CA GLY A 609 -3.24 24.14 -46.88
C GLY A 609 -2.82 23.43 -45.59
N GLY A 610 -1.61 22.84 -45.49
CA GLY A 610 -0.98 22.43 -44.22
C GLY A 610 -0.51 20.97 -44.11
N GLU A 611 0.01 20.60 -42.94
CA GLU A 611 0.57 19.26 -42.63
C GLU A 611 -0.43 18.34 -41.93
N LEU A 612 -0.77 17.21 -42.54
CA LEU A 612 -1.67 16.20 -41.99
C LEU A 612 -0.90 15.00 -41.44
N PRO A 613 -1.18 14.50 -40.22
CA PRO A 613 -0.54 13.31 -39.70
C PRO A 613 -1.04 12.05 -40.43
N VAL A 614 -0.16 11.05 -40.56
CA VAL A 614 -0.52 9.74 -41.13
C VAL A 614 -1.00 8.81 -40.01
N GLY A 615 -2.23 8.32 -40.11
CA GLY A 615 -2.80 7.29 -39.24
C GLY A 615 -2.10 5.95 -39.41
N PHE A 616 -1.91 5.24 -38.31
CA PHE A 616 -1.34 3.89 -38.32
C PHE A 616 -2.27 2.89 -39.02
N PRO A 617 -1.76 1.82 -39.66
CA PRO A 617 -2.60 0.88 -40.37
C PRO A 617 -3.75 0.28 -39.54
N ALA A 618 -4.91 0.19 -40.19
CA ALA A 618 -6.12 -0.41 -39.63
C ALA A 618 -5.94 -1.93 -39.49
N GLY A 619 -6.66 -2.55 -38.56
CA GLY A 619 -6.62 -4.00 -38.36
C GLY A 619 -5.34 -4.57 -37.72
N VAL A 620 -4.31 -3.74 -37.51
CA VAL A 620 -3.05 -4.16 -36.89
C VAL A 620 -3.17 -4.13 -35.37
N VAL A 621 -2.97 -5.29 -34.73
CA VAL A 621 -3.03 -5.40 -33.28
C VAL A 621 -1.81 -4.81 -32.62
N GLY A 622 -0.61 -5.19 -33.08
CA GLY A 622 0.63 -4.75 -32.44
C GLY A 622 0.96 -3.28 -32.69
N ASP A 623 1.92 -2.80 -31.90
CA ASP A 623 2.48 -1.46 -32.05
C ASP A 623 3.42 -1.32 -33.25
N LEU A 624 3.94 -2.43 -33.78
CA LEU A 624 4.82 -2.47 -34.95
C LEU A 624 4.02 -2.62 -36.26
N ALA A 625 4.42 -1.87 -37.29
CA ALA A 625 3.76 -1.99 -38.58
C ALA A 625 4.03 -3.36 -39.24
N PRO A 626 3.05 -3.95 -39.96
CA PRO A 626 3.24 -5.24 -40.64
C PRO A 626 4.33 -5.13 -41.71
N GLY A 627 5.31 -6.05 -41.71
CA GLY A 627 6.42 -6.01 -42.68
C GLY A 627 7.49 -4.98 -42.36
N ALA A 628 7.54 -4.45 -41.13
CA ALA A 628 8.69 -3.70 -40.65
C ALA A 628 9.90 -4.62 -40.47
N GLU A 629 10.97 -4.38 -41.22
CA GLU A 629 12.29 -4.95 -40.91
C GLU A 629 12.83 -4.27 -39.63
N LEU A 630 13.35 -5.07 -38.70
CA LEU A 630 13.99 -4.59 -37.48
C LEU A 630 15.40 -4.10 -37.82
N GLY A 631 15.89 -3.04 -37.15
CA GLY A 631 17.20 -2.46 -37.45
C GLY A 631 17.24 -0.93 -37.36
N GLU A 632 17.49 -0.26 -38.50
CA GLU A 632 17.79 1.18 -38.51
C GLU A 632 16.57 2.09 -38.33
N VAL A 633 15.41 1.70 -38.88
CA VAL A 633 14.15 2.45 -38.79
C VAL A 633 12.99 1.48 -38.66
N VAL A 634 12.15 1.67 -37.63
CA VAL A 634 10.97 0.84 -37.36
C VAL A 634 9.75 1.74 -37.28
N ALA A 635 8.68 1.37 -37.99
CA ALA A 635 7.41 2.09 -37.93
C ALA A 635 6.57 1.59 -36.74
N VAL A 636 6.18 2.51 -35.87
CA VAL A 636 5.44 2.24 -34.63
C VAL A 636 4.18 3.10 -34.49
N ARG A 637 3.23 2.63 -33.69
CA ARG A 637 2.01 3.36 -33.35
C ARG A 637 2.28 4.33 -32.20
N SER A 638 2.06 5.62 -32.44
CA SER A 638 2.10 6.64 -31.37
C SER A 638 0.90 6.50 -30.41
N PRO A 639 0.95 7.06 -29.18
CA PRO A 639 -0.19 7.13 -28.26
C PRO A 639 -1.46 7.76 -28.84
N ARG A 640 -1.35 8.50 -29.96
CA ARG A 640 -2.46 9.14 -30.66
C ARG A 640 -2.96 8.36 -31.88
N GLY A 641 -2.41 7.18 -32.15
CA GLY A 641 -2.81 6.32 -33.27
C GLY A 641 -2.20 6.72 -34.62
N TYR A 642 -1.19 7.59 -34.63
CA TYR A 642 -0.44 7.98 -35.84
C TYR A 642 0.86 7.18 -35.99
N VAL A 643 1.39 7.16 -37.22
CA VAL A 643 2.67 6.53 -37.55
C VAL A 643 3.83 7.40 -37.04
N GLU A 644 4.65 6.81 -36.19
CA GLU A 644 5.98 7.29 -35.84
C GLU A 644 7.03 6.33 -36.37
N LEU A 645 8.21 6.87 -36.68
CA LEU A 645 9.38 6.11 -37.10
C LEU A 645 10.41 6.22 -36.00
N TRP A 646 10.69 5.10 -35.35
CA TRP A 646 11.74 5.00 -34.36
C TRP A 646 13.03 4.60 -35.05
N ARG A 647 14.14 5.19 -34.60
CA ARG A 647 15.47 4.62 -34.81
C ARG A 647 15.87 3.98 -33.50
N PRO A 648 15.56 2.69 -33.30
CA PRO A 648 15.71 2.04 -32.02
C PRO A 648 17.19 1.80 -31.74
N ALA A 649 17.81 2.71 -30.98
CA ALA A 649 19.10 2.45 -30.38
C ALA A 649 18.87 1.78 -29.03
N ARG A 650 19.35 0.53 -28.87
CA ARG A 650 19.24 -0.22 -27.60
C ARG A 650 17.82 -0.30 -27.05
N THR A 651 16.85 -0.64 -27.92
CA THR A 651 15.46 -0.84 -27.55
C THR A 651 15.09 -2.31 -27.60
N LEU A 652 14.70 -2.88 -26.46
CA LEU A 652 14.19 -4.24 -26.34
C LEU A 652 12.66 -4.19 -26.19
N LEU A 653 11.95 -4.83 -27.13
CA LEU A 653 10.53 -5.11 -26.97
C LEU A 653 10.40 -6.41 -26.16
N LEU A 654 9.92 -6.32 -24.93
CA LEU A 654 9.76 -7.46 -24.03
C LEU A 654 8.38 -8.09 -24.23
N ASP A 655 8.34 -9.28 -24.82
CA ASP A 655 7.10 -9.99 -25.19
C ASP A 655 6.61 -10.94 -24.09
N GLY A 656 7.41 -11.21 -23.06
CA GLY A 656 6.96 -12.02 -21.92
C GLY A 656 7.98 -12.20 -20.82
N ILE A 657 7.46 -12.58 -19.67
CA ILE A 657 8.17 -12.93 -18.45
C ILE A 657 7.51 -14.21 -17.95
N ASP A 658 8.20 -15.34 -18.09
CA ASP A 658 7.64 -16.65 -17.77
C ASP A 658 8.40 -17.31 -16.61
N LEU A 659 7.71 -18.06 -15.75
CA LEU A 659 8.35 -18.90 -14.73
C LEU A 659 8.71 -20.29 -15.30
N ILE A 660 9.98 -20.66 -15.27
CA ILE A 660 10.47 -21.99 -15.69
C ILE A 660 11.08 -22.75 -14.50
N GLY A 661 11.16 -24.08 -14.58
CA GLY A 661 11.60 -24.92 -13.45
C GLY A 661 10.52 -25.15 -12.38
N ARG A 662 9.24 -25.14 -12.77
CA ARG A 662 8.09 -25.08 -11.84
C ARG A 662 7.91 -26.33 -10.96
N THR A 663 8.48 -27.47 -11.34
CA THR A 663 8.26 -28.78 -10.71
C THR A 663 9.11 -29.01 -9.45
N GLY A 664 10.10 -28.15 -9.17
CA GLY A 664 11.05 -28.33 -8.07
C GLY A 664 12.17 -29.35 -8.34
N VAL A 665 12.22 -29.93 -9.55
CA VAL A 665 13.34 -30.82 -9.96
C VAL A 665 14.59 -30.01 -10.29
N GLU A 666 14.40 -28.83 -10.89
CA GLU A 666 15.46 -27.85 -11.15
C GLU A 666 15.15 -26.54 -10.42
N PRO A 667 16.16 -25.74 -10.05
CA PRO A 667 15.93 -24.44 -9.45
C PRO A 667 15.10 -23.53 -10.36
N PRO A 668 14.10 -22.80 -9.81
CA PRO A 668 13.23 -21.97 -10.62
C PRO A 668 14.01 -20.81 -11.26
N LYS A 669 13.58 -20.40 -12.45
CA LYS A 669 14.15 -19.24 -13.17
C LYS A 669 13.04 -18.39 -13.76
N VAL A 670 13.28 -17.09 -13.89
CA VAL A 670 12.46 -16.18 -14.69
C VAL A 670 13.07 -16.11 -16.07
N ARG A 671 12.32 -16.49 -17.10
CA ARG A 671 12.72 -16.32 -18.48
C ARG A 671 12.11 -15.04 -19.02
N LEU A 672 12.96 -14.06 -19.31
CA LEU A 672 12.58 -12.93 -20.17
C LEU A 672 12.61 -13.40 -21.62
N ARG A 673 11.60 -13.04 -22.41
CA ARG A 673 11.55 -13.28 -23.86
C ARG A 673 11.14 -12.01 -24.59
N GLY A 674 11.83 -11.67 -25.67
CA GLY A 674 11.58 -10.42 -26.39
C GLY A 674 12.36 -10.32 -27.70
N ARG A 675 12.32 -9.13 -28.30
CA ARG A 675 12.96 -8.83 -29.59
C ARG A 675 13.68 -7.49 -29.59
N TRP A 676 14.89 -7.44 -30.11
CA TRP A 676 15.60 -6.19 -30.34
C TRP A 676 14.99 -5.44 -31.52
N LEU A 677 14.53 -4.20 -31.30
CA LEU A 677 13.99 -3.41 -32.40
C LEU A 677 15.10 -2.88 -33.33
N GLY A 678 16.30 -2.66 -32.78
CA GLY A 678 17.50 -2.29 -33.52
C GLY A 678 18.50 -3.43 -33.64
N SER A 679 19.74 -3.10 -34.02
CA SER A 679 20.83 -4.08 -33.99
C SER A 679 21.04 -4.58 -32.56
N PRO A 680 21.00 -5.91 -32.33
CA PRO A 680 21.20 -6.48 -31.01
C PRO A 680 22.62 -6.18 -30.53
N PRO A 681 22.81 -5.83 -29.25
CA PRO A 681 24.15 -5.76 -28.65
C PRO A 681 24.82 -7.14 -28.69
N HIS A 682 26.14 -7.18 -28.90
CA HIS A 682 26.91 -8.42 -28.88
C HIS A 682 26.85 -9.13 -27.52
N HIS A 683 26.88 -8.34 -26.43
CA HIS A 683 26.75 -8.81 -25.06
C HIS A 683 25.77 -7.93 -24.31
N TRP A 684 24.78 -8.55 -23.70
CA TRP A 684 23.80 -7.86 -22.89
C TRP A 684 23.41 -8.70 -21.67
N ARG A 685 22.96 -7.99 -20.64
CA ARG A 685 22.62 -8.58 -19.35
C ARG A 685 21.22 -8.18 -18.95
N ALA A 686 20.43 -9.17 -18.55
CA ALA A 686 19.21 -8.95 -17.79
C ALA A 686 19.52 -8.94 -16.29
N THR A 687 18.80 -8.11 -15.54
CA THR A 687 18.88 -8.02 -14.09
C THR A 687 17.47 -8.00 -13.51
N LEU A 688 17.22 -8.82 -12.49
CA LEU A 688 16.10 -8.62 -11.58
C LEU A 688 16.64 -7.93 -10.33
N ARG A 689 16.23 -6.68 -10.10
CA ARG A 689 16.66 -5.88 -8.95
C ARG A 689 15.52 -5.75 -7.94
N GLY A 690 15.66 -6.41 -6.79
CA GLY A 690 14.80 -6.24 -5.63
C GLY A 690 15.47 -5.42 -4.53
N GLY A 691 14.72 -5.09 -3.49
CA GLY A 691 15.26 -4.35 -2.33
C GLY A 691 16.28 -5.14 -1.49
N ARG A 692 16.25 -6.47 -1.56
CA ARG A 692 17.12 -7.38 -0.77
C ARG A 692 18.04 -8.26 -1.60
N ALA A 693 17.70 -8.51 -2.85
CA ALA A 693 18.48 -9.40 -3.70
C ALA A 693 18.50 -8.88 -5.13
N THR A 694 19.61 -9.14 -5.83
CA THR A 694 19.77 -8.85 -7.25
C THR A 694 20.34 -10.07 -7.92
N VAL A 695 19.70 -10.54 -8.99
CA VAL A 695 20.19 -11.65 -9.82
C VAL A 695 20.34 -11.18 -11.24
N GLN A 696 21.31 -11.76 -11.94
CA GLN A 696 21.65 -11.38 -13.31
C GLN A 696 21.84 -12.61 -14.17
N ALA A 697 21.55 -12.46 -15.46
CA ALA A 697 21.84 -13.47 -16.47
C ALA A 697 22.26 -12.77 -17.76
N SER A 698 23.27 -13.32 -18.43
CA SER A 698 23.58 -12.97 -19.80
C SER A 698 22.42 -13.40 -20.69
N GLY A 699 22.06 -12.52 -21.61
CA GLY A 699 21.03 -12.82 -22.58
C GLY A 699 21.58 -13.46 -23.85
N SER A 700 20.76 -14.27 -24.50
CA SER A 700 21.09 -15.02 -25.71
C SER A 700 19.94 -14.97 -26.70
N GLY A 701 20.21 -15.26 -27.97
CA GLY A 701 19.17 -15.23 -29.01
C GLY A 701 19.71 -15.43 -30.42
N GLU A 702 18.77 -15.52 -31.36
CA GLU A 702 19.06 -15.66 -32.80
C GLU A 702 18.43 -14.48 -33.54
N GLY A 703 19.23 -13.78 -34.35
CA GLY A 703 18.78 -12.56 -35.01
C GLY A 703 18.31 -11.50 -34.00
N HIS A 704 17.04 -11.12 -34.09
CA HIS A 704 16.44 -10.15 -33.17
C HIS A 704 15.75 -10.79 -31.96
N ASP A 705 15.38 -12.08 -32.05
CA ASP A 705 14.70 -12.80 -30.97
C ASP A 705 15.67 -13.14 -29.86
N VAL A 706 15.29 -12.84 -28.63
CA VAL A 706 16.17 -12.99 -27.47
C VAL A 706 15.46 -13.50 -26.23
N HIS A 707 16.23 -14.11 -25.36
CA HIS A 707 15.81 -14.55 -24.04
C HIS A 707 16.92 -14.42 -23.00
N ALA A 708 16.54 -14.33 -21.73
CA ALA A 708 17.46 -14.39 -20.60
C ALA A 708 16.85 -15.20 -19.45
N PRO A 709 17.46 -16.34 -19.05
CA PRO A 709 16.99 -17.15 -17.93
C PRO A 709 17.62 -16.69 -16.61
N LEU A 710 16.95 -15.78 -15.92
CA LEU A 710 17.38 -15.23 -14.63
C LEU A 710 17.14 -16.26 -13.51
N PRO A 711 18.19 -16.71 -12.79
CA PRO A 711 18.02 -17.66 -11.69
C PRO A 711 17.22 -17.03 -10.56
N LEU A 712 16.26 -17.76 -9.99
CA LEU A 712 15.56 -17.36 -8.77
C LEU A 712 16.20 -17.97 -7.51
N VAL A 713 17.52 -18.20 -7.53
CA VAL A 713 18.27 -18.68 -6.37
C VAL A 713 19.01 -17.54 -5.67
N TRP A 714 19.21 -17.70 -4.37
CA TRP A 714 19.81 -16.74 -3.46
C TRP A 714 20.64 -17.46 -2.41
N ASP A 715 21.90 -17.04 -2.25
CA ASP A 715 22.77 -17.48 -1.16
C ASP A 715 23.75 -16.34 -0.80
N GLU A 716 23.21 -15.19 -0.39
CA GLU A 716 24.03 -14.04 0.01
C GLU A 716 24.98 -14.37 1.17
N TRP A 717 24.57 -15.31 2.02
CA TRP A 717 25.25 -15.66 3.26
C TRP A 717 26.03 -16.97 3.19
N GLY A 718 26.15 -17.67 2.06
CA GLY A 718 26.83 -18.98 2.00
C GLY A 718 26.28 -20.01 3.00
N LEU A 719 24.99 -19.93 3.31
CA LEU A 719 24.28 -20.83 4.24
C LEU A 719 23.51 -21.93 3.50
N GLY A 720 23.54 -21.90 2.17
CA GLY A 720 22.84 -22.81 1.29
C GLY A 720 21.93 -22.05 0.34
N GLU A 721 21.83 -22.52 -0.90
CA GLU A 721 20.95 -21.92 -1.91
C GLU A 721 19.49 -22.05 -1.50
N THR A 722 18.78 -20.92 -1.47
CA THR A 722 17.32 -20.85 -1.34
C THR A 722 16.72 -20.07 -2.50
N VAL A 723 15.39 -19.98 -2.57
CA VAL A 723 14.76 -19.08 -3.55
C VAL A 723 14.91 -17.61 -3.18
N LEU A 724 14.85 -16.72 -4.16
CA LEU A 724 14.89 -15.28 -3.91
C LEU A 724 13.83 -14.84 -2.88
N PRO A 725 14.15 -13.88 -2.00
CA PRO A 725 13.19 -13.32 -1.07
C PRO A 725 11.93 -12.80 -1.77
N VAL A 726 10.76 -13.01 -1.16
CA VAL A 726 9.49 -12.48 -1.68
C VAL A 726 9.49 -10.95 -1.75
N GLY A 727 8.84 -10.38 -2.76
CA GLY A 727 8.76 -8.94 -2.98
C GLY A 727 8.77 -8.53 -4.45
N PRO A 728 8.77 -7.22 -4.73
CA PRO A 728 8.88 -6.69 -6.08
C PRO A 728 10.34 -6.68 -6.56
N TYR A 729 10.52 -7.04 -7.84
CA TYR A 729 11.79 -7.04 -8.56
C TYR A 729 11.63 -6.26 -9.88
N GLN A 730 12.42 -5.21 -10.06
CA GLN A 730 12.45 -4.44 -11.30
C GLN A 730 13.22 -5.22 -12.37
N VAL A 731 12.69 -5.27 -13.59
CA VAL A 731 13.44 -5.77 -14.75
C VAL A 731 14.31 -4.65 -15.29
N GLU A 732 15.61 -4.89 -15.34
CA GLU A 732 16.60 -3.98 -15.95
C GLU A 732 17.38 -4.75 -17.03
N VAL A 733 17.70 -4.05 -18.11
CA VAL A 733 18.52 -4.60 -19.20
C VAL A 733 19.63 -3.61 -19.51
N ALA A 734 20.85 -4.12 -19.73
CA ALA A 734 22.01 -3.30 -20.05
C ALA A 734 22.84 -3.90 -21.18
N ASP A 735 23.40 -3.03 -22.03
CA ASP A 735 24.42 -3.36 -23.03
C ASP A 735 25.79 -3.36 -22.34
N GLU A 736 26.38 -4.55 -22.18
CA GLU A 736 27.65 -4.72 -21.47
C GLU A 736 28.82 -4.08 -22.22
N SER A 737 28.73 -4.05 -23.55
CA SER A 737 29.75 -3.52 -24.44
C SER A 737 29.97 -2.02 -24.24
N ALA A 738 28.93 -1.32 -23.79
CA ALA A 738 28.93 0.14 -23.66
C ALA A 738 28.67 0.64 -22.23
N GLY A 739 28.27 -0.23 -21.30
CA GLY A 739 27.89 0.15 -19.95
C GLY A 739 26.64 1.04 -19.89
N LEU A 740 25.79 0.99 -20.92
CA LEU A 740 24.63 1.87 -21.08
C LEU A 740 23.33 1.08 -20.92
N ALA A 741 22.32 1.71 -20.29
CA ALA A 741 21.03 1.07 -20.06
C ALA A 741 20.27 0.85 -21.38
N VAL A 742 19.41 -0.17 -21.42
CA VAL A 742 18.54 -0.50 -22.55
C VAL A 742 17.13 0.01 -22.27
N HIS A 743 16.49 0.60 -23.28
CA HIS A 743 15.10 0.99 -23.18
C HIS A 743 14.21 -0.25 -23.37
N VAL A 744 13.52 -0.67 -22.31
CA VAL A 744 12.64 -1.84 -22.33
C VAL A 744 11.20 -1.40 -22.54
N VAL A 745 10.58 -1.84 -23.63
CA VAL A 745 9.19 -1.54 -23.99
C VAL A 745 8.34 -2.80 -23.80
N PRO A 746 7.20 -2.75 -23.10
CA PRO A 746 6.31 -3.90 -23.00
C PRO A 746 5.66 -4.19 -24.37
N GLY A 747 5.86 -5.40 -24.88
CA GLY A 747 5.16 -5.91 -26.06
C GLY A 747 3.79 -6.49 -25.73
N GLU A 748 2.97 -6.73 -26.75
CA GLU A 748 1.60 -7.25 -26.63
C GLU A 748 1.51 -8.54 -25.81
N GLY A 749 2.48 -9.45 -26.01
CA GLY A 749 2.52 -10.70 -25.26
C GLY A 749 2.70 -10.49 -23.75
N LEU A 750 3.49 -9.49 -23.35
CA LEU A 750 3.69 -9.14 -21.96
C LEU A 750 2.46 -8.43 -21.42
N VAL A 751 1.91 -7.46 -22.15
CA VAL A 751 0.68 -6.75 -21.78
C VAL A 751 -0.46 -7.75 -21.51
N ALA A 752 -0.59 -8.78 -22.34
CA ALA A 752 -1.60 -9.84 -22.16
C ALA A 752 -1.35 -10.74 -20.94
N SER A 753 -0.09 -10.87 -20.50
CA SER A 753 0.30 -11.72 -19.35
C SER A 753 0.45 -10.96 -18.03
N LEU A 754 0.38 -9.63 -18.02
CA LEU A 754 0.41 -8.84 -16.79
C LEU A 754 -0.69 -9.32 -15.83
N LEU A 755 -0.34 -9.45 -14.55
CA LEU A 755 -1.16 -9.99 -13.45
C LEU A 755 -1.52 -11.49 -13.52
N ARG A 756 -1.20 -12.18 -14.63
CA ARG A 756 -1.37 -13.63 -14.70
C ARG A 756 -0.29 -14.30 -13.87
N SER A 757 -0.67 -14.78 -12.70
CA SER A 757 0.27 -15.40 -11.76
C SER A 757 0.61 -16.83 -12.17
N GLU A 758 1.88 -17.20 -12.06
CA GLU A 758 2.37 -18.55 -12.25
C GLU A 758 2.80 -19.15 -10.91
N LEU A 759 2.17 -20.26 -10.52
CA LEU A 759 2.56 -21.03 -9.34
C LEU A 759 3.66 -22.05 -9.69
N GLY A 760 4.78 -21.98 -8.97
CA GLY A 760 5.80 -23.03 -8.92
C GLY A 760 5.87 -23.67 -7.53
N ALA A 761 6.70 -24.70 -7.37
CA ALA A 761 6.88 -25.40 -6.10
C ALA A 761 7.33 -24.48 -4.95
N ASP A 762 8.25 -23.55 -5.25
CA ASP A 762 8.89 -22.72 -4.22
C ASP A 762 8.44 -21.25 -4.22
N VAL A 763 7.85 -20.78 -5.30
CA VAL A 763 7.49 -19.37 -5.48
C VAL A 763 6.28 -19.22 -6.41
N ARG A 764 5.47 -18.20 -6.16
CA ARG A 764 4.48 -17.69 -7.11
C ARG A 764 5.02 -16.42 -7.75
N MET A 765 4.99 -16.35 -9.07
CA MET A 765 5.49 -15.22 -9.85
C MET A 765 4.33 -14.50 -10.54
N THR A 766 4.25 -13.18 -10.40
CA THR A 766 3.29 -12.34 -11.13
C THR A 766 4.05 -11.28 -11.94
N PRO A 767 3.96 -11.28 -13.28
CA PRO A 767 4.42 -10.16 -14.10
C PRO A 767 3.58 -8.92 -13.81
N VAL A 768 4.22 -7.78 -13.56
CA VAL A 768 3.56 -6.50 -13.25
C VAL A 768 4.24 -5.35 -13.99
N HIS A 769 3.60 -4.19 -14.01
CA HIS A 769 4.14 -2.96 -14.54
C HIS A 769 4.10 -1.85 -13.48
N ASN A 770 5.06 -0.94 -13.51
CA ASN A 770 5.07 0.25 -12.67
C ASN A 770 5.66 1.45 -13.44
N SER A 771 5.82 2.61 -12.80
CA SER A 771 6.34 3.83 -13.45
C SER A 771 7.76 3.71 -14.02
N ARG A 772 8.54 2.70 -13.62
CA ARG A 772 9.88 2.39 -14.14
C ARG A 772 9.88 1.31 -15.23
N GLY A 773 8.71 0.79 -15.60
CA GLY A 773 8.54 -0.24 -16.65
C GLY A 773 8.17 -1.63 -16.11
N PRO A 774 8.42 -2.69 -16.89
CA PRO A 774 8.14 -4.08 -16.51
C PRO A 774 8.85 -4.53 -15.23
N ALA A 775 8.15 -5.29 -14.40
CA ALA A 775 8.64 -5.82 -13.14
C ALA A 775 8.02 -7.20 -12.86
N VAL A 776 8.52 -7.86 -11.83
CA VAL A 776 8.04 -9.14 -11.34
C VAL A 776 7.75 -9.04 -9.85
N ARG A 777 6.60 -9.55 -9.41
CA ARG A 777 6.33 -9.77 -7.99
C ARG A 777 6.51 -11.25 -7.67
N LEU A 778 7.31 -11.55 -6.66
CA LEU A 778 7.46 -12.88 -6.09
C LEU A 778 6.68 -12.95 -4.79
N ASP A 779 5.78 -13.93 -4.69
CA ASP A 779 4.95 -14.19 -3.52
C ASP A 779 5.19 -15.63 -3.01
N PRO A 780 4.87 -15.93 -1.74
CA PRO A 780 4.88 -17.31 -1.25
C PRO A 780 3.98 -18.21 -2.11
N PRO A 781 4.36 -19.49 -2.35
CA PRO A 781 3.65 -20.40 -3.26
C PRO A 781 2.38 -20.99 -2.63
N LEU A 782 1.50 -20.14 -2.10
CA LEU A 782 0.17 -20.53 -1.62
C LEU A 782 -0.70 -20.92 -2.82
N ALA A 783 -1.50 -21.97 -2.66
CA ALA A 783 -2.50 -22.37 -3.65
C ALA A 783 -3.62 -21.33 -3.77
N ASP A 784 -4.38 -21.37 -4.86
CA ASP A 784 -5.41 -20.37 -5.15
C ASP A 784 -6.53 -20.36 -4.07
N ASP A 785 -6.88 -21.53 -3.53
CA ASP A 785 -7.85 -21.72 -2.44
C ASP A 785 -7.27 -21.44 -1.04
N GLU A 786 -6.00 -21.05 -0.94
CA GLU A 786 -5.34 -20.59 0.28
C GLU A 786 -5.14 -19.07 0.28
N ARG A 787 -5.48 -18.37 -0.81
CA ARG A 787 -5.15 -16.95 -0.97
C ARG A 787 -6.32 -16.02 -0.68
N GLY A 788 -6.00 -14.88 -0.08
CA GLY A 788 -6.97 -13.83 0.22
C GLY A 788 -7.66 -14.02 1.56
N ALA A 789 -8.38 -12.98 1.99
CA ALA A 789 -8.99 -12.92 3.32
C ALA A 789 -10.07 -13.99 3.53
N HIS A 790 -10.90 -14.25 2.51
CA HIS A 790 -11.96 -15.27 2.57
C HIS A 790 -11.43 -16.70 2.68
N ALA A 791 -10.46 -17.07 1.83
CA ALA A 791 -9.81 -18.39 1.91
C ALA A 791 -9.16 -18.62 3.27
N GLN A 792 -8.43 -17.61 3.77
CA GLN A 792 -7.82 -17.67 5.10
C GLN A 792 -8.86 -17.80 6.21
N GLN A 793 -9.97 -17.06 6.15
CA GLN A 793 -11.05 -17.20 7.12
C GLN A 793 -11.61 -18.63 7.16
N ARG A 794 -11.87 -19.25 6.00
CA ARG A 794 -12.33 -20.65 5.91
C ARG A 794 -11.31 -21.63 6.50
N LEU A 795 -10.03 -21.44 6.22
CA LEU A 795 -8.97 -22.28 6.78
C LEU A 795 -8.84 -22.12 8.29
N GLN A 796 -9.01 -20.90 8.82
CA GLN A 796 -9.01 -20.63 10.26
C GLN A 796 -10.20 -21.29 10.96
N GLU A 797 -11.40 -21.17 10.38
CA GLU A 797 -12.62 -21.83 10.89
C GLU A 797 -12.48 -23.36 10.86
N TRP A 798 -11.93 -23.91 9.76
CA TRP A 798 -11.62 -25.33 9.65
C TRP A 798 -10.60 -25.78 10.69
N ALA A 799 -9.49 -25.04 10.88
CA ALA A 799 -8.46 -25.34 11.86
C ALA A 799 -8.98 -25.26 13.31
N ALA A 800 -9.89 -24.33 13.59
CA ALA A 800 -10.53 -24.18 14.89
C ALA A 800 -11.51 -25.34 15.20
N SER A 801 -12.08 -25.98 14.18
CA SER A 801 -13.05 -27.07 14.33
C SER A 801 -12.46 -28.36 14.92
N VAL A 802 -13.34 -29.24 15.43
CA VAL A 802 -13.00 -30.59 15.93
C VAL A 802 -12.64 -31.59 14.83
N ALA A 803 -12.74 -31.21 13.55
CA ALA A 803 -12.41 -32.08 12.42
C ALA A 803 -10.90 -32.35 12.28
N VAL A 804 -10.06 -31.48 12.85
CA VAL A 804 -8.61 -31.65 12.87
C VAL A 804 -8.24 -32.53 14.06
N GLY A 805 -7.92 -33.80 13.81
CA GLY A 805 -7.46 -34.75 14.83
C GLY A 805 -6.17 -34.30 15.52
N THR A 806 -5.80 -34.97 16.62
CA THR A 806 -4.59 -34.65 17.38
C THR A 806 -3.36 -35.38 16.83
N ASP A 807 -2.20 -34.73 16.87
CA ASP A 807 -0.91 -35.32 16.54
C ASP A 807 0.08 -35.11 17.72
N ASP A 808 0.23 -36.18 18.51
CA ASP A 808 1.07 -36.19 19.71
C ASP A 808 2.57 -36.16 19.42
N ARG A 809 2.97 -36.38 18.15
CA ARG A 809 4.37 -36.35 17.72
C ARG A 809 4.76 -35.01 17.11
N ALA A 810 3.79 -34.19 16.71
CA ALA A 810 4.05 -32.91 16.07
C ALA A 810 4.48 -31.82 17.07
N VAL A 811 5.56 -31.12 16.74
CA VAL A 811 6.03 -29.93 17.45
C VAL A 811 6.01 -28.76 16.48
N TYR A 812 5.08 -27.82 16.67
CA TYR A 812 5.04 -26.57 15.93
C TYR A 812 6.09 -25.61 16.50
N LEU A 813 6.96 -25.09 15.63
CA LEU A 813 8.01 -24.14 15.96
C LEU A 813 7.84 -22.89 15.09
N GLN A 814 7.81 -21.72 15.72
CA GLN A 814 7.80 -20.44 15.03
C GLN A 814 8.77 -19.47 15.69
N SER A 815 9.58 -18.79 14.89
CA SER A 815 10.37 -17.65 15.34
C SER A 815 9.90 -16.39 14.63
N TYR A 816 9.53 -15.38 15.41
CA TYR A 816 8.96 -14.12 14.97
C TYR A 816 7.84 -14.36 13.95
N THR A 817 7.92 -13.75 12.77
CA THR A 817 6.94 -13.88 11.69
C THR A 817 7.33 -14.95 10.66
N GLY A 818 8.15 -15.95 11.02
CA GLY A 818 8.58 -17.04 10.13
C GLY A 818 9.61 -16.66 9.06
N LEU A 819 10.22 -15.47 9.14
CA LEU A 819 11.25 -15.03 8.18
C LEU A 819 12.61 -15.74 8.36
N SER A 820 12.85 -16.34 9.52
CA SER A 820 14.07 -17.08 9.84
C SER A 820 13.77 -18.13 10.90
N ALA A 821 14.39 -19.31 10.81
CA ALA A 821 14.34 -20.31 11.87
C ALA A 821 15.54 -20.10 12.83
N THR A 822 15.31 -19.37 13.92
CA THR A 822 16.35 -18.84 14.81
C THR A 822 15.88 -18.80 16.27
N ASP A 823 16.67 -18.21 17.16
CA ASP A 823 16.35 -17.89 18.55
C ASP A 823 16.06 -19.15 19.39
N SER A 824 15.34 -19.03 20.51
CA SER A 824 15.13 -20.15 21.45
C SER A 824 14.42 -21.35 20.83
N PRO A 825 13.45 -21.19 19.91
CA PRO A 825 12.86 -22.32 19.19
C PRO A 825 13.88 -23.14 18.40
N ARG A 826 14.95 -22.53 17.86
CA ARG A 826 16.04 -23.23 17.17
C ARG A 826 16.86 -24.09 18.12
N ALA A 827 17.28 -23.54 19.26
CA ALA A 827 18.03 -24.30 20.26
C ALA A 827 17.20 -25.47 20.83
N ILE A 828 15.90 -25.26 21.03
CA ILE A 828 14.96 -26.33 21.43
C ILE A 828 14.90 -27.42 20.34
N HIS A 829 14.79 -27.06 19.06
CA HIS A 829 14.84 -28.04 17.97
C HIS A 829 16.13 -28.86 17.99
N GLU A 830 17.29 -28.23 18.11
CA GLU A 830 18.57 -28.93 18.13
C GLU A 830 18.67 -29.93 19.30
N GLU A 831 18.09 -29.60 20.47
CA GLU A 831 18.02 -30.51 21.61
C GLU A 831 16.96 -31.62 21.45
N LEU A 832 15.81 -31.32 20.85
CA LEU A 832 14.77 -32.31 20.52
C LEU A 832 15.35 -33.40 19.61
N ARG A 833 16.16 -33.04 18.60
CA ARG A 833 16.82 -34.02 17.73
C ARG A 833 17.70 -35.01 18.49
N ARG A 834 18.32 -34.58 19.60
CA ARG A 834 19.21 -35.42 20.41
C ARG A 834 18.44 -36.29 21.40
N SER A 835 17.42 -35.72 22.03
CA SER A 835 16.75 -36.32 23.20
C SER A 835 15.39 -36.95 22.90
N ARG A 836 14.69 -36.44 21.90
CA ARG A 836 13.32 -36.83 21.51
C ARG A 836 13.18 -36.98 19.99
N PRO A 837 13.95 -37.89 19.35
CA PRO A 837 13.86 -38.14 17.90
C PRO A 837 12.52 -38.75 17.47
N ASP A 838 11.67 -39.14 18.43
CA ASP A 838 10.29 -39.53 18.19
C ASP A 838 9.41 -38.35 17.75
N LEU A 839 9.77 -37.11 18.12
CA LEU A 839 9.02 -35.91 17.79
C LEU A 839 9.42 -35.33 16.43
N THR A 840 8.45 -34.73 15.74
CA THR A 840 8.65 -34.12 14.41
C THR A 840 8.55 -32.59 14.51
N PRO A 841 9.67 -31.86 14.32
CA PRO A 841 9.69 -30.40 14.39
C PRO A 841 9.23 -29.77 13.07
N TYR A 842 8.03 -29.16 13.08
CA TYR A 842 7.47 -28.39 11.98
C TYR A 842 7.77 -26.91 12.18
N TRP A 843 8.45 -26.29 11.21
CA TRP A 843 8.87 -24.89 11.27
C TRP A 843 7.96 -23.99 10.44
N ALA A 844 7.24 -23.09 11.09
CA ALA A 844 6.47 -22.05 10.40
C ALA A 844 7.42 -21.08 9.67
N VAL A 845 7.33 -21.08 8.33
CA VAL A 845 8.14 -20.23 7.45
C VAL A 845 7.26 -19.31 6.60
N ALA A 846 7.63 -18.04 6.51
CA ALA A 846 6.90 -17.04 5.72
C ALA A 846 7.03 -17.26 4.21
N SER A 847 8.11 -17.90 3.78
CA SER A 847 8.37 -18.25 2.38
C SER A 847 9.38 -19.40 2.30
N ARG A 848 9.54 -19.98 1.11
CA ARG A 848 10.54 -21.02 0.84
C ARG A 848 11.98 -20.49 0.77
N ALA A 849 12.17 -19.16 0.84
CA ALA A 849 13.47 -18.55 1.02
C ALA A 849 14.03 -18.77 2.44
N THR A 850 13.17 -19.08 3.42
CA THR A 850 13.56 -19.33 4.80
C THR A 850 14.16 -20.73 4.95
N THR A 851 15.44 -20.80 5.31
CA THR A 851 16.09 -22.06 5.66
C THR A 851 15.63 -22.54 7.04
N VAL A 852 15.39 -23.84 7.18
CA VAL A 852 15.09 -24.50 8.46
C VAL A 852 16.27 -25.39 8.88
N PRO A 853 16.53 -25.58 10.19
CA PRO A 853 17.61 -26.45 10.63
C PRO A 853 17.38 -27.89 10.17
N GLU A 854 18.47 -28.63 9.96
CA GLU A 854 18.41 -30.04 9.58
C GLU A 854 17.50 -30.82 10.54
N GLY A 855 16.67 -31.72 10.00
CA GLY A 855 15.65 -32.47 10.74
C GLY A 855 14.30 -31.75 10.88
N GLY A 856 14.25 -30.45 10.58
CA GLY A 856 13.03 -29.65 10.56
C GLY A 856 12.24 -29.78 9.26
N VAL A 857 10.92 -29.77 9.37
CA VAL A 857 10.00 -29.74 8.22
C VAL A 857 9.51 -28.32 8.00
N PRO A 858 9.82 -27.66 6.87
CA PRO A 858 9.34 -26.31 6.59
C PRO A 858 7.83 -26.33 6.32
N LEU A 859 7.10 -25.51 7.07
CA LEU A 859 5.65 -25.37 7.06
C LEU A 859 5.31 -23.96 6.58
N LEU A 860 4.87 -23.82 5.33
CA LEU A 860 4.58 -22.52 4.75
C LEU A 860 3.39 -21.87 5.45
N MET A 861 3.62 -20.78 6.17
CA MET A 861 2.58 -20.02 6.87
C MET A 861 1.43 -19.68 5.93
N TYR A 862 0.20 -19.73 6.45
CA TYR A 862 -1.06 -19.52 5.71
C TYR A 862 -1.45 -20.62 4.72
N SER A 863 -0.62 -21.65 4.51
CA SER A 863 -1.06 -22.84 3.77
C SER A 863 -2.06 -23.66 4.58
N ARG A 864 -2.85 -24.50 3.90
CA ARG A 864 -3.76 -25.48 4.50
C ARG A 864 -3.01 -26.42 5.44
N GLU A 865 -1.81 -26.84 5.05
CA GLU A 865 -0.96 -27.70 5.88
C GLU A 865 -0.51 -26.98 7.16
N TRP A 866 -0.21 -25.67 7.08
CA TRP A 866 0.11 -24.87 8.27
C TRP A 866 -1.06 -24.79 9.24
N HIS A 867 -2.27 -24.50 8.74
CA HIS A 867 -3.51 -24.51 9.52
C HIS A 867 -3.77 -25.89 10.15
N ARG A 868 -3.53 -26.98 9.40
CA ARG A 868 -3.67 -28.36 9.90
C ARG A 868 -2.74 -28.61 11.08
N VAL A 869 -1.43 -28.39 10.90
CA VAL A 869 -0.42 -28.65 11.94
C VAL A 869 -0.65 -27.76 13.15
N LEU A 870 -0.94 -26.48 12.96
CA LEU A 870 -1.23 -25.56 14.06
C LEU A 870 -2.48 -25.99 14.86
N GLY A 871 -3.48 -26.57 14.18
CA GLY A 871 -4.70 -27.08 14.80
C GLY A 871 -4.62 -28.49 15.39
N SER A 872 -3.61 -29.30 15.02
CA SER A 872 -3.44 -30.70 15.45
C SER A 872 -2.29 -30.93 16.42
N ALA A 873 -1.23 -30.12 16.38
CA ALA A 873 0.01 -30.37 17.11
C ALA A 873 -0.20 -30.26 18.62
N THR A 874 0.30 -31.27 19.36
CA THR A 874 0.25 -31.27 20.83
C THR A 874 1.21 -30.25 21.44
N TYR A 875 2.35 -29.95 20.79
CA TYR A 875 3.33 -28.98 21.28
C TYR A 875 3.45 -27.78 20.35
N LEU A 876 3.31 -26.58 20.91
CA LEU A 876 3.50 -25.30 20.22
C LEU A 876 4.64 -24.53 20.91
N VAL A 877 5.61 -24.05 20.15
CA VAL A 877 6.71 -23.21 20.63
C VAL A 877 6.80 -21.96 19.77
N SER A 878 6.72 -20.80 20.40
CA SER A 878 6.91 -19.50 19.74
C SER A 878 7.73 -18.58 20.63
N ASN A 879 8.35 -17.55 20.04
CA ASN A 879 9.04 -16.48 20.77
C ASN A 879 8.31 -15.12 20.71
N ILE A 880 7.17 -15.08 20.03
CA ILE A 880 6.19 -13.99 20.03
C ILE A 880 4.78 -14.58 20.10
N ASP A 881 3.75 -13.73 20.24
CA ASP A 881 2.37 -14.19 20.11
C ASP A 881 2.06 -14.73 18.71
N LEU A 882 1.22 -15.77 18.65
CA LEU A 882 0.70 -16.30 17.39
C LEU A 882 -0.35 -15.36 16.81
N ASP A 883 -0.79 -15.64 15.57
CA ASP A 883 -1.79 -14.82 14.89
C ASP A 883 -3.08 -14.67 15.72
N ARG A 884 -3.66 -13.46 15.71
CA ARG A 884 -4.76 -13.04 16.60
C ARG A 884 -6.01 -13.93 16.58
N TRP A 885 -6.24 -14.69 15.51
CA TRP A 885 -7.37 -15.61 15.35
C TRP A 885 -7.18 -16.90 16.15
N PHE A 886 -5.93 -17.30 16.41
CA PHE A 886 -5.60 -18.55 17.07
C PHE A 886 -6.09 -18.55 18.52
N ARG A 887 -6.61 -19.69 18.95
CA ARG A 887 -6.92 -20.01 20.35
C ARG A 887 -6.41 -21.40 20.65
N ARG A 888 -5.76 -21.57 21.79
CA ARG A 888 -5.20 -22.87 22.18
C ARG A 888 -6.33 -23.87 22.45
N LYS A 889 -6.24 -25.06 21.86
CA LYS A 889 -7.15 -26.18 22.17
C LYS A 889 -6.73 -26.90 23.45
N PRO A 890 -7.65 -27.54 24.19
CA PRO A 890 -7.33 -28.19 25.47
C PRO A 890 -6.18 -29.21 25.44
N HIS A 891 -6.01 -29.95 24.33
CA HIS A 891 -4.94 -30.95 24.17
C HIS A 891 -3.55 -30.33 23.90
N GLN A 892 -3.51 -29.05 23.48
CA GLN A 892 -2.27 -28.39 23.10
C GLN A 892 -1.57 -27.82 24.32
N ARG A 893 -0.25 -27.85 24.28
CA ARG A 893 0.63 -27.16 25.23
C ARG A 893 1.40 -26.11 24.46
N TYR A 894 1.33 -24.87 24.94
CA TYR A 894 1.99 -23.73 24.30
C TYR A 894 3.12 -23.18 25.19
N LEU A 895 4.35 -23.31 24.70
CA LEU A 895 5.56 -22.70 25.24
C LEU A 895 5.83 -21.34 24.59
N GLN A 896 5.71 -20.26 25.38
CA GLN A 896 6.15 -18.91 24.99
C GLN A 896 7.58 -18.69 25.49
N THR A 897 8.52 -18.58 24.55
CA THR A 897 9.94 -18.44 24.87
C THR A 897 10.39 -16.99 25.02
N PHE A 898 9.62 -16.02 24.52
CA PHE A 898 10.06 -14.63 24.36
C PHE A 898 11.42 -14.53 23.62
N HIS A 899 11.98 -13.33 23.50
CA HIS A 899 13.11 -13.07 22.60
C HIS A 899 14.18 -12.17 23.24
N GLY A 900 14.40 -12.32 24.55
CA GLY A 900 15.50 -11.71 25.28
C GLY A 900 15.12 -11.19 26.65
N PHE A 901 16.12 -10.75 27.40
CA PHE A 901 15.95 -10.32 28.79
C PHE A 901 14.92 -9.17 28.89
N PRO A 902 13.91 -9.26 29.78
CA PRO A 902 12.89 -8.24 29.92
C PRO A 902 13.49 -6.98 30.54
N SER A 903 13.79 -5.99 29.70
CA SER A 903 14.36 -4.71 30.13
C SER A 903 13.37 -3.54 30.00
N LYS A 904 12.44 -3.61 29.05
CA LYS A 904 11.45 -2.56 28.78
C LYS A 904 10.06 -3.04 29.18
N SER A 905 9.21 -2.10 29.58
CA SER A 905 7.80 -2.33 29.87
C SER A 905 7.10 -2.97 28.66
N MET A 906 6.27 -3.97 28.95
CA MET A 906 5.52 -4.78 27.99
C MET A 906 4.08 -4.93 28.50
N GLY A 907 3.16 -5.47 27.71
CA GLY A 907 1.81 -5.79 28.21
C GLY A 907 1.07 -4.60 28.84
N ILE A 908 0.48 -4.78 30.02
CA ILE A 908 -0.46 -3.86 30.68
C ILE A 908 0.11 -2.46 30.88
N ARG A 909 1.31 -2.29 31.44
CA ARG A 909 1.85 -0.92 31.64
C ARG A 909 2.10 -0.23 30.31
N PHE A 910 2.63 -0.96 29.33
CA PHE A 910 2.85 -0.44 27.97
C PHE A 910 1.53 -0.06 27.28
N TRP A 911 0.50 -0.92 27.36
CA TRP A 911 -0.82 -0.64 26.80
C TRP A 911 -1.52 0.51 27.51
N THR A 912 -1.33 0.65 28.83
CA THR A 912 -1.83 1.78 29.62
C THR A 912 -1.15 3.08 29.21
N ALA A 913 0.17 3.07 29.02
CA ALA A 913 0.93 4.22 28.50
C ALA A 913 0.50 4.60 27.07
N LYS A 914 -0.01 3.65 26.28
CA LYS A 914 -0.64 3.89 24.98
C LYS A 914 -2.11 4.32 25.06
N HIS A 915 -2.62 4.54 26.26
CA HIS A 915 -4.02 4.85 26.53
C HIS A 915 -4.98 3.81 25.93
N PHE A 916 -4.71 2.51 26.10
CA PHE A 916 -5.72 1.49 25.83
C PHE A 916 -6.78 1.52 26.94
N THR A 917 -8.03 1.19 26.60
CA THR A 917 -9.09 1.08 27.61
C THR A 917 -8.96 -0.25 28.36
N PRO A 918 -9.47 -0.35 29.60
CA PRO A 918 -9.49 -1.61 30.35
C PRO A 918 -10.02 -2.81 29.55
N ARG A 919 -11.14 -2.69 28.82
CA ARG A 919 -11.66 -3.78 27.98
C ARG A 919 -10.75 -4.13 26.82
N ARG A 920 -10.06 -3.16 26.22
CA ARG A 920 -9.06 -3.43 25.17
C ARG A 920 -7.86 -4.18 25.73
N ILE A 921 -7.38 -3.81 26.92
CA ILE A 921 -6.31 -4.54 27.62
C ILE A 921 -6.74 -5.99 27.88
N GLU A 922 -7.95 -6.18 28.40
CA GLU A 922 -8.53 -7.51 28.63
C GLU A 922 -8.63 -8.34 27.35
N LEU A 923 -8.96 -7.72 26.22
CA LEU A 923 -8.99 -8.37 24.92
C LEU A 923 -7.60 -8.79 24.42
N GLU A 924 -6.57 -7.96 24.64
CA GLU A 924 -5.18 -8.30 24.27
C GLU A 924 -4.62 -9.41 25.17
N LEU A 925 -4.93 -9.41 26.48
CA LEU A 925 -4.60 -10.51 27.40
C LEU A 925 -5.25 -11.82 26.97
N GLY A 926 -6.55 -11.77 26.62
CA GLY A 926 -7.30 -12.93 26.17
C GLY A 926 -6.81 -13.55 24.87
N ARG A 927 -5.98 -12.85 24.10
CA ARG A 927 -5.39 -13.29 22.82
C ARG A 927 -3.91 -13.65 22.93
N SER A 928 -3.30 -13.43 24.09
CA SER A 928 -1.88 -13.64 24.34
C SER A 928 -1.69 -14.57 25.53
N SER A 929 -1.58 -14.02 26.73
CA SER A 929 -1.13 -14.73 27.93
C SER A 929 -2.04 -15.88 28.37
N ARG A 930 -3.34 -15.79 28.08
CA ARG A 930 -4.32 -16.84 28.42
C ARG A 930 -4.14 -18.13 27.61
N ASP A 931 -3.52 -18.05 26.45
CA ASP A 931 -3.24 -19.24 25.63
C ASP A 931 -1.91 -19.90 26.01
N TRP A 932 -1.01 -19.25 26.77
CA TRP A 932 0.27 -19.85 27.13
C TRP A 932 0.13 -20.90 28.24
N THR A 933 0.79 -22.04 28.06
CA THR A 933 0.81 -23.12 29.06
C THR A 933 2.06 -23.05 29.95
N LEU A 934 3.20 -22.69 29.35
CA LEU A 934 4.48 -22.47 30.02
C LEU A 934 5.16 -21.27 29.38
N ILE A 935 5.80 -20.42 30.18
CA ILE A 935 6.67 -19.36 29.66
C ILE A 935 8.10 -19.54 30.13
N LEU A 936 9.06 -19.05 29.34
CA LEU A 936 10.47 -18.96 29.74
C LEU A 936 10.82 -17.58 30.27
N THR A 937 11.57 -17.56 31.35
CA THR A 937 12.19 -16.34 31.89
C THR A 937 13.69 -16.58 32.11
N PRO A 938 14.54 -15.54 32.02
CA PRO A 938 15.97 -15.71 32.16
C PRO A 938 16.39 -16.02 33.61
N ALA A 939 15.64 -15.51 34.60
CA ALA A 939 15.91 -15.71 36.02
C ALA A 939 14.64 -15.56 36.88
N PRO A 940 14.55 -16.23 38.04
CA PRO A 940 13.36 -16.18 38.90
C PRO A 940 12.90 -14.75 39.29
N GLU A 941 13.83 -13.82 39.44
CA GLU A 941 13.53 -12.41 39.76
C GLU A 941 12.70 -11.71 38.67
N THR A 942 12.77 -12.20 37.44
CA THR A 942 12.05 -11.61 36.29
C THR A 942 10.62 -12.14 36.16
N ASP A 943 10.27 -13.23 36.85
CA ASP A 943 8.93 -13.83 36.82
C ASP A 943 7.86 -12.81 37.19
N ARG A 944 8.14 -11.93 38.18
CA ARG A 944 7.23 -10.87 38.62
C ARG A 944 6.77 -9.98 37.48
N TYR A 945 7.63 -9.68 36.51
CA TYR A 945 7.29 -8.81 35.40
C TYR A 945 6.22 -9.45 34.51
N TYR A 946 6.25 -10.75 34.29
CA TYR A 946 5.22 -11.42 33.49
C TYR A 946 3.92 -11.62 34.27
N ARG A 947 3.99 -11.75 35.61
CA ARG A 947 2.79 -11.70 36.47
C ARG A 947 2.12 -10.32 36.40
N GLU A 948 2.89 -9.24 36.41
CA GLU A 948 2.39 -7.86 36.38
C GLU A 948 1.95 -7.39 34.99
N GLU A 949 2.78 -7.61 33.97
CA GLU A 949 2.58 -7.06 32.62
C GLU A 949 1.60 -7.87 31.79
N TYR A 950 1.52 -9.18 32.01
CA TYR A 950 0.67 -10.07 31.21
C TYR A 950 -0.44 -10.72 32.02
N ALA A 951 -0.59 -10.33 33.30
CA ALA A 951 -1.52 -10.98 34.24
C ALA A 951 -1.41 -12.53 34.18
N TYR A 952 -0.21 -13.05 33.92
CA TYR A 952 -0.03 -14.47 33.64
C TYR A 952 -0.05 -15.24 34.95
N ASP A 953 -0.97 -16.18 35.10
CA ASP A 953 -1.15 -17.00 36.30
C ASP A 953 -0.61 -18.44 36.15
N GLY A 954 -0.17 -18.83 34.94
CA GLY A 954 0.35 -20.16 34.64
C GLY A 954 1.80 -20.46 35.11
N GLU A 955 2.38 -21.52 34.53
CA GLU A 955 3.70 -22.05 34.88
C GLU A 955 4.85 -21.24 34.24
N ILE A 956 5.96 -21.10 34.97
CA ILE A 956 7.17 -20.38 34.51
C ILE A 956 8.40 -21.29 34.68
N GLU A 957 9.26 -21.35 33.67
CA GLU A 957 10.58 -22.00 33.73
C GLU A 957 11.69 -20.94 33.64
N SER A 958 12.32 -20.66 34.79
CA SER A 958 13.28 -19.55 34.94
C SER A 958 14.73 -20.03 34.85
N THR A 959 15.12 -20.61 33.72
CA THR A 959 16.40 -21.35 33.58
C THR A 959 17.35 -20.82 32.51
N GLY A 960 17.31 -19.52 32.23
CA GLY A 960 18.06 -18.92 31.12
C GLY A 960 17.38 -19.17 29.77
N TYR A 961 17.91 -18.56 28.70
CA TYR A 961 17.35 -18.69 27.37
C TYR A 961 18.07 -19.77 26.55
N PRO A 962 17.34 -20.73 25.95
CA PRO A 962 17.91 -21.76 25.09
C PRO A 962 18.83 -21.23 23.98
N ARG A 963 18.48 -20.08 23.37
CA ARG A 963 19.26 -19.49 22.28
C ARG A 963 20.72 -19.23 22.67
N ASP A 964 20.97 -18.85 23.92
CA ASP A 964 22.27 -18.40 24.40
C ASP A 964 23.19 -19.58 24.77
N ASP A 965 22.70 -20.82 24.73
CA ASP A 965 23.51 -21.99 25.04
C ASP A 965 24.73 -22.11 24.12
N VAL A 966 24.56 -21.71 22.85
CA VAL A 966 25.62 -21.74 21.83
C VAL A 966 26.78 -20.79 22.15
N LEU A 967 26.53 -19.70 22.90
CA LEU A 967 27.55 -18.71 23.26
C LEU A 967 28.55 -19.27 24.29
N LEU A 968 28.12 -20.26 25.07
CA LEU A 968 28.91 -20.93 26.11
C LEU A 968 29.36 -22.34 25.69
N SER A 969 29.00 -22.78 24.48
CA SER A 969 29.28 -24.14 24.04
C SER A 969 30.74 -24.31 23.59
N PRO A 970 31.28 -25.53 23.65
CA PRO A 970 32.61 -25.84 23.11
C PRO A 970 32.77 -25.50 21.61
N GLU A 971 31.67 -25.48 20.85
CA GLU A 971 31.64 -25.19 19.41
C GLU A 971 31.70 -23.68 19.09
N ALA A 972 31.56 -22.80 20.08
CA ALA A 972 31.53 -21.35 19.91
C ALA A 972 32.73 -20.79 19.12
N ALA A 973 33.94 -21.30 19.39
CA ALA A 973 35.16 -20.90 18.68
C ALA A 973 35.14 -21.32 17.20
N THR A 974 34.61 -22.51 16.91
CA THR A 974 34.46 -23.03 15.54
C THR A 974 33.43 -22.21 14.76
N LEU A 975 32.29 -21.91 15.36
CA LEU A 975 31.25 -21.06 14.77
C LEU A 975 31.77 -19.65 14.49
N ARG A 976 32.44 -19.02 15.47
CA ARG A 976 33.14 -17.74 15.26
C ARG A 976 34.05 -17.78 14.04
N GLY A 977 34.91 -18.79 13.92
CA GLY A 977 35.82 -18.93 12.78
C GLY A 977 35.10 -19.08 11.45
N ARG A 978 34.00 -19.84 11.41
CA ARG A 978 33.15 -20.00 10.22
C ARG A 978 32.49 -18.68 9.82
N THR A 979 31.82 -18.02 10.76
CA THR A 979 31.09 -16.76 10.50
C THR A 979 32.04 -15.65 10.09
N ARG A 980 33.22 -15.53 10.70
CA ARG A 980 34.23 -14.55 10.27
C ARG A 980 34.70 -14.78 8.85
N ARG A 981 34.97 -16.02 8.45
CA ARG A 981 35.32 -16.34 7.05
C ARG A 981 34.18 -16.01 6.10
N LEU A 982 32.96 -16.37 6.47
CA LEU A 982 31.76 -16.14 5.68
C LEU A 982 31.49 -14.66 5.44
N LEU A 983 31.61 -13.85 6.50
CA LEU A 983 31.47 -12.40 6.41
C LEU A 983 32.70 -11.73 5.80
N GLY A 984 33.78 -12.45 5.47
CA GLY A 984 35.03 -11.93 4.91
C GLY A 984 35.86 -11.08 5.88
N ILE A 985 35.80 -11.38 7.17
CA ILE A 985 36.55 -10.71 8.23
C ILE A 985 37.92 -11.38 8.35
N ALA A 986 38.99 -10.62 8.11
CA ALA A 986 40.35 -11.14 8.17
C ALA A 986 40.79 -11.46 9.62
N PRO A 987 41.79 -12.34 9.83
CA PRO A 987 42.24 -12.71 11.17
C PRO A 987 42.77 -11.54 12.02
N HIS A 988 43.37 -10.52 11.38
CA HIS A 988 43.91 -9.34 12.06
C HIS A 988 42.84 -8.27 12.36
N GLN A 989 41.69 -8.34 11.70
CA GLN A 989 40.68 -7.29 11.81
C GLN A 989 39.86 -7.42 13.09
N THR A 990 39.56 -6.27 13.69
CA THR A 990 38.60 -6.14 14.80
C THR A 990 37.19 -5.97 14.24
N ALA A 991 36.30 -6.91 14.55
CA ALA A 991 34.90 -6.84 14.14
C ALA A 991 34.05 -6.15 15.21
N VAL A 992 33.29 -5.11 14.84
CA VAL A 992 32.43 -4.36 15.76
C VAL A 992 30.98 -4.51 15.33
N LEU A 993 30.13 -5.08 16.19
CA LEU A 993 28.70 -5.16 15.95
C LEU A 993 28.01 -3.86 16.38
N TYR A 994 27.43 -3.14 15.44
CA TYR A 994 26.56 -2.00 15.72
C TYR A 994 25.09 -2.43 15.58
N ALA A 995 24.35 -2.42 16.69
CA ALA A 995 22.97 -2.91 16.73
C ALA A 995 22.06 -1.98 17.56
N PRO A 996 21.72 -0.78 17.03
CA PRO A 996 20.84 0.16 17.71
C PRO A 996 19.39 -0.35 17.76
N THR A 997 18.64 0.01 18.80
CA THR A 997 17.23 -0.33 18.92
C THR A 997 16.33 0.54 18.06
N TRP A 998 15.20 -0.04 17.66
CA TRP A 998 14.10 0.66 17.02
C TRP A 998 13.56 1.79 17.89
N ARG A 999 13.28 2.93 17.26
CA ARG A 999 12.70 4.13 17.86
C ARG A 999 11.26 4.29 17.35
N ASP A 1000 10.29 4.30 18.28
CA ASP A 1000 8.85 4.36 17.95
C ASP A 1000 8.46 5.73 17.35
N ASP A 1001 9.27 6.75 17.56
CA ASP A 1001 9.19 8.12 17.04
C ASP A 1001 9.79 8.29 15.63
N LEU A 1002 10.66 7.37 15.18
CA LEU A 1002 11.21 7.38 13.82
C LEU A 1002 10.38 6.56 12.82
N VAL A 1003 9.20 6.06 13.25
CA VAL A 1003 8.29 5.23 12.45
C VAL A 1003 7.65 6.08 11.35
N THR A 1004 7.99 5.80 10.11
CA THR A 1004 7.40 6.45 8.93
C THR A 1004 6.24 5.63 8.31
N GLY A 1005 5.96 4.43 8.85
CA GLY A 1005 4.78 3.63 8.54
C GLY A 1005 4.76 2.25 9.21
N ILE A 1006 3.69 1.47 9.01
CA ILE A 1006 3.45 0.14 9.65
C ILE A 1006 4.63 -0.86 9.47
N ARG A 1007 5.46 -0.66 8.46
CA ARG A 1007 6.65 -1.48 8.14
C ARG A 1007 7.85 -0.62 7.68
N ALA A 1008 7.96 0.62 8.14
CA ALA A 1008 9.02 1.53 7.74
C ALA A 1008 9.41 2.45 8.90
N ALA A 1009 10.71 2.61 9.13
CA ALA A 1009 11.26 3.70 9.95
C ALA A 1009 12.61 4.11 9.38
N GLU A 1010 12.99 5.35 9.67
CA GLU A 1010 14.35 5.80 9.42
C GLU A 1010 15.33 5.06 10.33
N LEU A 1011 16.55 4.85 9.82
CA LEU A 1011 17.62 4.30 10.63
C LEU A 1011 18.01 5.33 11.69
N VAL A 1012 18.21 4.87 12.93
CA VAL A 1012 18.82 5.66 13.98
C VAL A 1012 20.25 6.02 13.55
N ARG A 1013 20.51 7.31 13.31
CA ARG A 1013 21.78 7.83 12.78
C ARG A 1013 22.68 8.46 13.84
N HIS A 1014 22.58 8.04 15.10
CA HIS A 1014 23.47 8.55 16.15
C HIS A 1014 24.95 8.26 15.87
N LEU A 1015 25.26 7.24 15.07
CA LEU A 1015 26.60 6.96 14.57
C LEU A 1015 26.60 7.04 13.04
N ASP A 1016 27.38 7.97 12.48
CA ASP A 1016 27.73 7.96 11.06
C ASP A 1016 28.72 6.82 10.80
N LEU A 1017 28.21 5.72 10.26
CA LEU A 1017 28.99 4.51 10.01
C LEU A 1017 30.04 4.69 8.91
N GLU A 1018 29.81 5.57 7.93
CA GLU A 1018 30.80 5.84 6.89
C GLU A 1018 31.96 6.68 7.48
N ALA A 1019 31.64 7.72 8.24
CA ALA A 1019 32.65 8.53 8.92
C ALA A 1019 33.44 7.72 9.97
N ALA A 1020 32.76 6.90 10.76
CA ALA A 1020 33.40 6.00 11.74
C ALA A 1020 34.31 4.97 11.04
N SER A 1021 33.84 4.38 9.94
CA SER A 1021 34.64 3.48 9.11
C SER A 1021 35.92 4.15 8.61
N ALA A 1022 35.82 5.37 8.09
CA ALA A 1022 36.98 6.11 7.59
C ALA A 1022 38.05 6.36 8.67
N ARG A 1023 37.63 6.63 9.91
CA ARG A 1023 38.53 6.93 11.04
C ARG A 1023 39.15 5.69 11.70
N LEU A 1024 38.46 4.56 11.66
CA LEU A 1024 38.95 3.30 12.23
C LEU A 1024 39.94 2.59 11.28
N GLY A 1025 39.80 2.78 9.98
CA GLY A 1025 40.71 2.22 8.97
C GLY A 1025 40.59 0.71 8.77
N ASP A 1026 41.46 0.15 7.94
CA ASP A 1026 41.33 -1.23 7.42
C ASP A 1026 41.47 -2.34 8.49
N ASP A 1027 41.97 -2.01 9.68
CA ASP A 1027 42.06 -2.92 10.83
C ASP A 1027 40.69 -3.21 11.46
N PHE A 1028 39.62 -2.49 11.07
CA PHE A 1028 38.27 -2.68 11.59
C PHE A 1028 37.28 -3.14 10.52
N VAL A 1029 36.27 -3.88 10.97
CA VAL A 1029 35.06 -4.22 10.19
C VAL A 1029 33.84 -3.84 11.02
N LEU A 1030 32.98 -2.99 10.48
CA LEU A 1030 31.73 -2.60 11.13
C LEU A 1030 30.59 -3.48 10.60
N LEU A 1031 29.95 -4.24 11.50
CA LEU A 1031 28.79 -5.06 11.21
C LEU A 1031 27.53 -4.29 11.60
N MET A 1032 26.80 -3.77 10.62
CA MET A 1032 25.58 -3.00 10.85
C MET A 1032 24.37 -3.92 10.91
N ARG A 1033 23.74 -3.99 12.09
CA ARG A 1033 22.51 -4.76 12.32
C ARG A 1033 21.35 -3.79 12.55
N GLY A 1034 20.71 -3.36 11.47
CA GLY A 1034 19.51 -2.54 11.53
C GLY A 1034 18.26 -3.34 11.95
N HIS A 1035 17.16 -2.63 12.20
CA HIS A 1035 15.82 -3.21 12.16
C HIS A 1035 15.44 -3.69 10.74
N ARG A 1036 14.63 -4.74 10.66
CA ARG A 1036 14.21 -5.41 9.41
C ARG A 1036 13.37 -4.56 8.44
N PHE A 1037 13.04 -3.33 8.84
CA PHE A 1037 12.27 -2.35 8.05
C PHE A 1037 13.13 -1.19 7.55
N HIS A 1038 14.45 -1.23 7.72
CA HIS A 1038 15.34 -0.23 7.13
C HIS A 1038 15.73 -0.60 5.69
N THR A 1039 15.91 0.43 4.87
CA THR A 1039 16.51 0.33 3.55
C THR A 1039 18.01 0.08 3.69
N ARG A 1040 18.57 -0.84 2.89
CA ARG A 1040 20.02 -1.13 2.88
C ARG A 1040 20.83 0.14 2.58
N ALA A 1041 21.98 0.28 3.24
CA ALA A 1041 22.96 1.31 2.89
C ALA A 1041 23.65 0.95 1.55
N GLU A 1042 23.96 1.96 0.72
CA GLU A 1042 24.78 1.74 -0.48
C GLU A 1042 26.22 1.35 -0.06
N ARG A 1043 26.80 0.36 -0.74
CA ARG A 1043 28.18 -0.06 -0.50
C ARG A 1043 29.14 0.97 -1.13
N THR A 1044 29.56 1.96 -0.37
CA THR A 1044 30.61 2.91 -0.75
C THR A 1044 31.99 2.41 -0.28
N GLY A 1045 33.06 2.73 -1.01
CA GLY A 1045 34.35 2.01 -0.96
C GLY A 1045 35.48 2.61 -0.11
N ARG A 1046 36.51 1.76 0.12
CA ARG A 1046 37.96 1.98 0.43
C ARG A 1046 38.45 2.48 1.80
N SER A 1047 37.66 2.39 2.87
CA SER A 1047 38.14 2.36 4.27
C SER A 1047 37.38 1.27 5.07
N ALA A 1048 37.57 1.15 6.40
CA ALA A 1048 37.09 0.03 7.24
C ALA A 1048 35.82 -0.64 6.71
N ARG A 1049 35.83 -1.94 6.50
CA ARG A 1049 34.75 -2.58 5.74
C ARG A 1049 33.43 -2.50 6.49
N LEU A 1050 32.45 -1.78 5.95
CA LEU A 1050 31.06 -1.79 6.42
C LEU A 1050 30.33 -2.99 5.81
N VAL A 1051 29.78 -3.85 6.65
CA VAL A 1051 28.95 -5.00 6.25
C VAL A 1051 27.58 -4.84 6.87
N ASP A 1052 26.57 -4.54 6.05
CA ASP A 1052 25.16 -4.63 6.46
C ASP A 1052 24.81 -6.12 6.68
N VAL A 1053 24.48 -6.47 7.91
CA VAL A 1053 24.08 -7.81 8.37
C VAL A 1053 22.64 -7.80 8.87
N THR A 1054 21.82 -6.84 8.46
CA THR A 1054 20.41 -6.70 8.87
C THR A 1054 19.57 -7.95 8.57
N ASP A 1055 19.81 -8.58 7.43
CA ASP A 1055 19.10 -9.80 6.98
C ASP A 1055 19.83 -11.10 7.37
N TYR A 1056 20.96 -11.05 8.08
CA TYR A 1056 21.67 -12.27 8.52
C TYR A 1056 20.77 -13.04 9.51
N PRO A 1057 20.53 -14.35 9.32
CA PRO A 1057 19.45 -15.03 10.03
C PRO A 1057 19.71 -15.26 11.52
N GLU A 1058 20.96 -15.52 11.91
CA GLU A 1058 21.31 -15.92 13.29
C GLU A 1058 22.13 -14.85 14.02
N ILE A 1059 21.57 -14.26 15.06
CA ILE A 1059 22.25 -13.18 15.81
C ILE A 1059 23.43 -13.72 16.62
N ASN A 1060 23.36 -14.96 17.12
CA ASN A 1060 24.41 -15.52 17.96
C ASN A 1060 25.70 -15.81 17.18
N ASP A 1061 25.59 -16.08 15.87
CA ASP A 1061 26.75 -16.12 14.97
C ASP A 1061 27.47 -14.76 14.91
N LEU A 1062 26.70 -13.66 14.83
CA LEU A 1062 27.23 -12.29 14.78
C LEU A 1062 27.87 -11.89 16.11
N ILE A 1063 27.23 -12.22 17.24
CA ILE A 1063 27.82 -12.05 18.58
C ILE A 1063 29.17 -12.77 18.66
N LEU A 1064 29.21 -14.04 18.26
CA LEU A 1064 30.44 -14.84 18.28
C LEU A 1064 31.52 -14.30 17.34
N ALA A 1065 31.16 -13.77 16.17
CA ALA A 1065 32.08 -13.21 15.19
C ALA A 1065 32.71 -11.86 15.62
N SER A 1066 32.04 -11.13 16.50
CA SER A 1066 32.39 -9.75 16.90
C SER A 1066 33.40 -9.70 18.05
N ASP A 1067 34.29 -8.72 18.03
CA ASP A 1067 35.29 -8.44 19.06
C ASP A 1067 34.80 -7.38 20.06
N ALA A 1068 33.89 -6.51 19.63
CA ALA A 1068 33.18 -5.54 20.46
C ALA A 1068 31.76 -5.32 19.94
N ALA A 1069 30.90 -4.71 20.75
CA ALA A 1069 29.59 -4.23 20.32
C ALA A 1069 29.36 -2.76 20.70
N VAL A 1070 28.70 -2.03 19.81
CA VAL A 1070 28.14 -0.70 20.06
C VAL A 1070 26.63 -0.87 20.09
N LEU A 1071 26.05 -0.71 21.27
CA LEU A 1071 24.63 -0.91 21.57
C LEU A 1071 24.02 0.36 22.15
N ASP A 1072 22.72 0.34 22.36
CA ASP A 1072 21.96 1.36 23.09
C ASP A 1072 21.08 0.67 24.15
N TYR A 1073 19.77 0.87 24.12
CA TYR A 1073 18.78 0.22 24.99
C TYR A 1073 18.44 -1.22 24.60
N SER A 1074 19.27 -1.89 23.81
CA SER A 1074 19.03 -3.25 23.31
C SER A 1074 19.12 -4.31 24.40
N SER A 1075 18.19 -5.27 24.41
CA SER A 1075 18.31 -6.48 25.25
C SER A 1075 19.45 -7.39 24.80
N LEU A 1076 20.02 -7.15 23.61
CA LEU A 1076 21.20 -7.87 23.11
C LEU A 1076 22.42 -7.75 24.04
N ARG A 1077 22.48 -6.71 24.88
CA ARG A 1077 23.56 -6.53 25.88
C ARG A 1077 23.62 -7.67 26.89
N PHE A 1078 22.47 -8.30 27.20
CA PHE A 1078 22.42 -9.43 28.12
C PHE A 1078 23.07 -10.67 27.48
N ASP A 1079 22.75 -10.94 26.22
CA ASP A 1079 23.32 -12.05 25.45
C ASP A 1079 24.83 -11.84 25.20
N PHE A 1080 25.22 -10.63 24.76
CA PHE A 1080 26.60 -10.30 24.43
C PHE A 1080 27.53 -10.34 25.65
N ALA A 1081 27.04 -10.00 26.84
CA ALA A 1081 27.80 -10.06 28.09
C ALA A 1081 28.38 -11.45 28.39
N LEU A 1082 27.74 -12.53 27.91
CA LEU A 1082 28.22 -13.91 28.07
C LEU A 1082 29.58 -14.15 27.38
N THR A 1083 29.91 -13.34 26.38
CA THR A 1083 31.21 -13.44 25.68
C THR A 1083 32.37 -12.85 26.47
N GLY A 1084 32.09 -12.00 27.47
CA GLY A 1084 33.09 -11.23 28.21
C GLY A 1084 33.82 -10.16 27.37
N ARG A 1085 33.31 -9.83 26.17
CA ARG A 1085 33.90 -8.87 25.24
C ARG A 1085 33.41 -7.44 25.50
N PRO A 1086 34.19 -6.42 25.12
CA PRO A 1086 33.84 -5.02 25.37
C PRO A 1086 32.52 -4.62 24.69
N MET A 1087 31.69 -3.89 25.43
CA MET A 1087 30.46 -3.25 24.97
C MET A 1087 30.53 -1.75 25.23
N LEU A 1088 30.12 -0.95 24.24
CA LEU A 1088 29.99 0.51 24.30
C LEU A 1088 28.51 0.87 24.15
N PHE A 1089 28.01 1.81 24.93
CA PHE A 1089 26.60 2.22 24.90
C PHE A 1089 26.46 3.63 24.36
N LEU A 1090 25.99 3.78 23.12
CA LEU A 1090 25.70 5.09 22.51
C LEU A 1090 24.26 5.49 22.84
N VAL A 1091 24.09 6.38 23.81
CA VAL A 1091 22.80 6.72 24.44
C VAL A 1091 22.58 8.24 24.55
N PRO A 1092 22.69 9.01 23.45
CA PRO A 1092 22.50 10.47 23.46
C PRO A 1092 21.10 10.91 23.91
N ASP A 1093 20.13 9.99 23.83
CA ASP A 1093 18.71 10.25 24.05
C ASP A 1093 18.18 9.61 25.35
N LEU A 1094 19.05 9.21 26.29
CA LEU A 1094 18.66 8.42 27.48
C LEU A 1094 17.56 9.07 28.30
N GLU A 1095 17.69 10.37 28.60
CA GLU A 1095 16.69 11.13 29.38
C GLU A 1095 15.31 11.08 28.69
N SER A 1096 15.27 11.38 27.39
CA SER A 1096 14.04 11.33 26.60
C SER A 1096 13.47 9.90 26.49
N TYR A 1097 14.35 8.89 26.41
CA TYR A 1097 13.96 7.48 26.29
C TYR A 1097 13.33 6.96 27.59
N THR A 1098 13.92 7.31 28.74
CA THR A 1098 13.40 6.93 30.07
C THR A 1098 12.02 7.54 30.37
N GLY A 1099 11.72 8.74 29.85
CA GLY A 1099 10.42 9.39 30.00
C GLY A 1099 9.33 8.95 29.00
N GLY A 1100 9.66 8.08 28.05
CA GLY A 1100 8.77 7.69 26.96
C GLY A 1100 7.78 6.54 27.26
N VAL A 1101 7.07 6.09 26.22
CA VAL A 1101 6.03 5.03 26.26
C VAL A 1101 6.53 3.70 26.81
N ARG A 1102 7.82 3.40 26.60
CA ARG A 1102 8.48 2.16 27.02
C ARG A 1102 9.42 2.45 28.18
N GLY A 1103 8.86 2.63 29.38
CA GLY A 1103 9.67 2.73 30.61
C GLY A 1103 10.51 1.46 30.84
N PHE A 1104 11.66 1.58 31.49
CA PHE A 1104 12.46 0.41 31.87
C PHE A 1104 11.88 -0.32 33.08
N LEU A 1105 12.05 -1.64 33.11
CA LEU A 1105 11.62 -2.51 34.22
C LEU A 1105 12.60 -2.47 35.42
N HIS A 1106 13.80 -1.94 35.19
CA HIS A 1106 14.88 -1.71 36.15
C HIS A 1106 15.78 -0.57 35.64
N PRO A 1107 16.56 0.12 36.49
CA PRO A 1107 17.44 1.20 36.07
C PRO A 1107 18.38 0.78 34.92
N PHE A 1108 18.47 1.59 33.87
CA PHE A 1108 19.24 1.23 32.67
C PHE A 1108 20.74 1.25 32.98
N GLU A 1109 21.21 2.28 33.67
CA GLU A 1109 22.59 2.55 34.02
C GLU A 1109 23.20 1.41 34.85
N GLU A 1110 22.41 0.81 35.76
CA GLU A 1110 22.82 -0.36 36.55
C GLU A 1110 22.92 -1.65 35.71
N SER A 1111 22.31 -1.64 34.51
CA SER A 1111 22.24 -2.78 33.58
C SER A 1111 23.06 -2.56 32.29
N ALA A 1112 23.95 -1.57 32.26
CA ALA A 1112 24.79 -1.25 31.11
C ALA A 1112 26.28 -1.42 31.50
N PRO A 1113 26.86 -2.62 31.37
CA PRO A 1113 28.23 -2.90 31.81
C PRO A 1113 29.27 -2.33 30.83
N GLY A 1114 29.38 -1.02 30.67
CA GLY A 1114 30.28 -0.38 29.72
C GLY A 1114 30.23 1.14 29.82
N PRO A 1115 31.04 1.87 29.04
CA PRO A 1115 30.92 3.33 28.99
C PRO A 1115 29.60 3.73 28.33
N LEU A 1116 28.90 4.66 28.98
CA LEU A 1116 27.75 5.38 28.43
C LEU A 1116 28.30 6.60 27.69
N LEU A 1117 28.06 6.67 26.40
CA LEU A 1117 28.62 7.65 25.47
C LEU A 1117 27.46 8.43 24.84
N GLU A 1118 27.60 9.75 24.77
CA GLU A 1118 26.60 10.64 24.18
C GLU A 1118 26.96 11.06 22.74
N ASP A 1119 28.22 10.86 22.32
CA ASP A 1119 28.71 11.31 21.03
C ASP A 1119 29.37 10.19 20.20
N ALA A 1120 29.23 10.28 18.87
CA ALA A 1120 29.81 9.36 17.90
C ALA A 1120 31.35 9.35 17.92
N ASP A 1121 31.98 10.50 18.17
CA ASP A 1121 33.43 10.64 18.25
C ASP A 1121 34.00 9.87 19.44
N ASP A 1122 33.32 9.92 20.58
CA ASP A 1122 33.72 9.18 21.79
C ASP A 1122 33.62 7.67 21.57
N VAL A 1123 32.64 7.21 20.78
CA VAL A 1123 32.56 5.80 20.35
C VAL A 1123 33.78 5.42 19.53
N VAL A 1124 34.16 6.23 18.54
CA VAL A 1124 35.34 5.96 17.70
C VAL A 1124 36.63 5.94 18.54
N VAL A 1125 36.79 6.88 19.46
CA VAL A 1125 37.95 6.92 20.37
C VAL A 1125 38.01 5.67 21.27
N ALA A 1126 36.87 5.26 21.84
CA ALA A 1126 36.81 4.05 22.66
C ALA A 1126 37.10 2.77 21.86
N LEU A 1127 36.67 2.70 20.59
CA LEU A 1127 36.97 1.59 19.69
C LEU A 1127 38.47 1.51 19.32
N GLN A 1128 39.18 2.63 19.25
CA GLN A 1128 40.62 2.64 18.95
C GLN A 1128 41.48 2.03 20.07
N ASP A 1129 41.01 2.03 21.33
CA ASP A 1129 41.69 1.37 22.46
C ASP A 1129 40.75 0.47 23.28
N LEU A 1130 40.22 -0.57 22.63
CA LEU A 1130 39.41 -1.61 23.28
C LEU A 1130 40.14 -2.32 24.44
N SER A 1131 41.48 -2.28 24.48
CA SER A 1131 42.27 -2.89 25.55
C SER A 1131 42.03 -2.20 26.89
N VAL A 1132 41.90 -0.86 26.88
CA VAL A 1132 41.57 -0.05 28.05
C VAL A 1132 40.14 -0.35 28.50
N VAL A 1133 39.17 -0.33 27.59
CA VAL A 1133 37.76 -0.63 27.88
C VAL A 1133 37.64 -2.01 28.52
N THR A 1134 38.28 -3.02 27.93
CA THR A 1134 38.26 -4.40 28.44
C THR A 1134 38.79 -4.48 29.86
N ARG A 1135 39.93 -3.84 30.16
CA ARG A 1135 40.52 -3.85 31.52
C ARG A 1135 39.64 -3.11 32.54
N GLN A 1136 39.10 -1.96 32.15
CA GLN A 1136 38.29 -1.12 33.04
C GLN A 1136 36.96 -1.77 33.42
N TYR A 1137 36.31 -2.45 32.47
CA TYR A 1137 34.96 -3.00 32.64
C TYR A 1137 34.92 -4.51 32.90
N ALA A 1138 36.06 -5.21 32.96
CA ALA A 1138 36.12 -6.65 33.23
C ALA A 1138 35.33 -7.10 34.48
N ALA A 1139 35.47 -6.37 35.59
CA ALA A 1139 34.74 -6.66 36.82
C ALA A 1139 33.23 -6.39 36.69
N ALA A 1140 32.86 -5.35 35.93
CA ALA A 1140 31.47 -5.02 35.65
C ALA A 1140 30.79 -6.12 34.81
N TYR A 1141 31.47 -6.70 33.82
CA TYR A 1141 30.94 -7.83 33.05
C TYR A 1141 30.70 -9.06 33.92
N GLN A 1142 31.63 -9.39 34.83
CA GLN A 1142 31.48 -10.51 35.76
C GLN A 1142 30.30 -10.31 36.71
N GLN A 1143 30.19 -9.11 37.31
CA GLN A 1143 29.08 -8.76 38.18
C GLN A 1143 27.74 -8.78 37.43
N PHE A 1144 27.71 -8.24 36.21
CA PHE A 1144 26.52 -8.24 35.37
C PHE A 1144 26.04 -9.67 35.07
N ASN A 1145 26.95 -10.57 34.68
CA ASN A 1145 26.60 -11.97 34.44
C ASN A 1145 26.14 -12.68 35.71
N ALA A 1146 26.76 -12.40 36.87
CA ALA A 1146 26.33 -12.95 38.16
C ALA A 1146 24.93 -12.46 38.58
N THR A 1147 24.55 -11.24 38.21
CA THR A 1147 23.22 -10.68 38.50
C THR A 1147 22.17 -11.18 37.51
N PHE A 1148 22.41 -11.03 36.21
CA PHE A 1148 21.37 -11.18 35.18
C PHE A 1148 21.43 -12.53 34.43
N ASN A 1149 22.61 -13.13 34.29
CA ASN A 1149 22.83 -14.34 33.48
C ASN A 1149 23.21 -15.58 34.31
N ARG A 1150 23.00 -15.57 35.63
CA ARG A 1150 23.44 -16.66 36.52
C ARG A 1150 22.85 -18.04 36.22
N GLN A 1151 21.70 -18.09 35.54
CA GLN A 1151 21.06 -19.33 35.11
C GLN A 1151 21.59 -19.84 33.76
N GLN A 1152 22.35 -19.02 33.04
CA GLN A 1152 22.85 -19.35 31.71
C GLN A 1152 24.18 -20.11 31.82
N ASP A 1153 24.10 -21.43 31.77
CA ASP A 1153 25.22 -22.38 31.93
C ASP A 1153 25.48 -23.23 30.66
N GLY A 1154 24.85 -22.87 29.54
CA GLY A 1154 24.95 -23.61 28.28
C GLY A 1154 24.06 -24.84 28.19
N ARG A 1155 23.06 -24.98 29.08
CA ARG A 1155 22.18 -26.17 29.17
C ARG A 1155 20.70 -25.83 29.33
N SER A 1156 20.31 -24.60 29.01
CA SER A 1156 18.95 -24.10 29.13
C SER A 1156 17.99 -24.89 28.22
N ALA A 1157 18.37 -25.16 26.98
CA ALA A 1157 17.58 -25.95 26.03
C ALA A 1157 17.25 -27.36 26.58
N ARG A 1158 18.24 -28.02 27.19
CA ARG A 1158 18.06 -29.36 27.80
C ARG A 1158 17.06 -29.36 28.96
N ARG A 1159 17.11 -28.34 29.83
CA ARG A 1159 16.16 -28.20 30.94
C ARG A 1159 14.74 -27.97 30.43
N VAL A 1160 14.59 -27.03 29.48
CA VAL A 1160 13.31 -26.73 28.85
C VAL A 1160 12.73 -27.94 28.14
N VAL A 1161 13.54 -28.68 27.36
CA VAL A 1161 13.05 -29.87 26.65
C VAL A 1161 12.55 -30.93 27.62
N ARG A 1162 13.32 -31.22 28.68
CA ARG A 1162 12.91 -32.16 29.74
C ARG A 1162 11.65 -31.71 30.48
N ARG A 1163 11.51 -30.42 30.80
CA ARG A 1163 10.34 -29.88 31.52
C ARG A 1163 9.08 -29.92 30.65
N PHE A 1164 9.18 -29.46 29.41
CA PHE A 1164 8.03 -29.24 28.56
C PHE A 1164 7.62 -30.48 27.77
N PHE A 1165 8.56 -31.27 27.25
CA PHE A 1165 8.24 -32.41 26.39
C PHE A 1165 8.26 -33.76 27.14
N GLY A 1166 8.90 -33.82 28.32
CA GLY A 1166 9.07 -35.05 29.11
C GLY A 1166 10.41 -35.69 28.89
#